data_AF-S5Y052-F1
#
_entry.id   AF-S5Y052-F1
#
_cell.length_a   1.000
_cell.length_b   1.000
_cell.length_c   1.000
_cell.angle_alpha   90.00
_cell.angle_beta   90.00
_cell.angle_gamma   90.00
#
_symmetry.space_group_name_H-M   'P 1'
#
loop_
_entity.id
_entity.type
_entity.pdbx_description
1 polymer ?
#
loop_
_entity_poly.entity_id
_entity_poly.type
_entity_poly.pdbx_seq_one_letter_code
_entity_poly.pdbx_strand_id
1 'polypeptide(L)'
;MNVQLRQTDRLGHLTTVLGPDVLVLLRFDGSDHLSELFEYRVEALSAERDLDFDSLMGTHASVTIEGREGARHFDGIVTQARWIGSGENGHRYDLTLRPWFWLAGRRRNQRIFHNKTVTQILQELFADYASLGDPAFDFALTGDYPVLEYTVQYRESDLDFARRQMERHGISFFFRHAEGSHTLVLTDDVSSHPNVGAREFKPFDAHHQAEGEHFWEWAPERNITTGAVRLTDFNFKTPLAAMEVDRQGDAAHAQGKIESFDYPGDYLDRGRGKTVVGLRNDGERGGDKRHRAAGDCISLGSGMQVSLSGDPVPGTGETYLVLSSSYHFLSEAYGSGSPASDGYAFNGAWTMMPASAPMTPPRRTAVPVVQGPQTAMVVGDGEIDCDEFGRILVRFHWDLKDAYSMRCRVSQNWAGAGWGGMVIPRIGMEVVVEFLEGDPDKPLVTGCVYNGKSAAPYDLPANKTRSTFRTNTHQGKGFNELRFEDQADKEEIFVHAQKDMNLEILNDRAKRVRHDQLEFVGHDKSIEVKGDHDEVVAGNMSIAVGENPLTELIRSKAKILFDKVGTIFDKLKIPDPFNFGKGNYQLYVEKTKSEVVGIGSSEVVGAGKSIFVGHTFQTTVGKYHSLIVRGSDETDIGKKKVLRVGEQLTIKVGKHAMISMSKEGDIVFEGKHIHLKADKISKN
;
A
#
# COMPACT_ATOMS: atom_id res chain seq x y z
N MET A 1 -62.44 -9.40 41.01
CA MET A 1 -61.96 -10.77 41.30
C MET A 1 -60.51 -10.79 40.85
N ASN A 2 -59.55 -10.79 41.78
CA ASN A 2 -58.13 -10.84 41.41
C ASN A 2 -57.80 -12.28 41.06
N VAL A 3 -57.71 -12.60 39.77
CA VAL A 3 -57.19 -13.89 39.31
C VAL A 3 -55.74 -13.97 39.75
N GLN A 4 -55.41 -14.96 40.57
CA GLN A 4 -54.03 -15.22 40.96
C GLN A 4 -53.34 -15.92 39.79
N LEU A 5 -52.58 -15.17 39.00
CA LEU A 5 -51.78 -15.72 37.92
C LEU A 5 -50.63 -16.53 38.53
N ARG A 6 -50.57 -17.82 38.21
CA ARG A 6 -49.48 -18.73 38.58
C ARG A 6 -49.14 -19.61 37.40
N GLN A 7 -47.86 -19.91 37.23
CA GLN A 7 -47.40 -20.81 36.18
C GLN A 7 -47.09 -22.22 36.69
N THR A 8 -47.07 -22.46 38.00
CA THR A 8 -46.86 -23.80 38.58
C THR A 8 -47.84 -24.82 38.00
N ASP A 9 -47.34 -26.00 37.64
CA ASP A 9 -48.10 -27.12 37.02
C ASP A 9 -48.65 -26.86 35.60
N ARG A 10 -48.23 -25.78 34.92
CA ARG A 10 -48.56 -25.54 33.51
C ARG A 10 -47.54 -26.17 32.56
N LEU A 11 -47.96 -26.42 31.32
CA LEU A 11 -47.07 -26.93 30.28
C LEU A 11 -46.01 -25.92 29.82
N GLY A 12 -46.23 -24.62 30.03
CA GLY A 12 -45.31 -23.58 29.58
C GLY A 12 -45.14 -22.49 30.62
N HIS A 13 -43.90 -22.05 30.81
CA HIS A 13 -43.50 -21.06 31.81
C HIS A 13 -42.62 -19.98 31.17
N LEU A 14 -42.78 -18.74 31.63
CA LEU A 14 -41.91 -17.61 31.31
C LEU A 14 -41.15 -17.17 32.56
N THR A 15 -39.83 -17.18 32.47
CA THR A 15 -38.91 -16.67 33.50
C THR A 15 -38.31 -15.35 33.03
N THR A 16 -38.33 -14.31 33.88
CA THR A 16 -37.73 -12.99 33.62
C THR A 16 -37.07 -12.43 34.87
N VAL A 17 -36.28 -11.37 34.72
CA VAL A 17 -35.65 -10.65 35.85
C VAL A 17 -36.64 -9.98 36.81
N LEU A 18 -37.89 -9.74 36.38
CA LEU A 18 -38.93 -9.11 37.20
C LEU A 18 -39.42 -10.01 38.34
N GLY A 19 -39.08 -11.30 38.31
CA GLY A 19 -39.43 -12.28 39.33
C GLY A 19 -40.53 -13.25 38.89
N PRO A 20 -40.81 -14.25 39.73
CA PRO A 20 -41.76 -15.31 39.42
C PRO A 20 -43.19 -14.76 39.33
N ASP A 21 -43.97 -15.28 38.38
CA ASP A 21 -45.39 -15.00 38.16
C ASP A 21 -45.78 -13.52 37.91
N VAL A 22 -44.81 -12.60 37.76
CA VAL A 22 -45.07 -11.22 37.34
C VAL A 22 -45.54 -11.17 35.89
N LEU A 23 -44.92 -11.97 35.03
CA LEU A 23 -45.33 -12.22 33.64
C LEU A 23 -45.57 -13.72 33.47
N VAL A 24 -46.78 -14.09 33.05
CA VAL A 24 -47.16 -15.48 32.83
C VAL A 24 -47.40 -15.78 31.35
N LEU A 25 -46.86 -16.89 30.86
CA LEU A 25 -46.86 -17.25 29.44
C LEU A 25 -48.28 -17.54 28.91
N LEU A 26 -48.70 -16.81 27.87
CA LEU A 26 -49.95 -17.06 27.15
C LEU A 26 -49.71 -17.73 25.80
N ARG A 27 -48.77 -17.20 25.01
CA ARG A 27 -48.46 -17.69 23.66
C ARG A 27 -46.99 -17.54 23.37
N PHE A 28 -46.43 -18.50 22.64
CA PHE A 28 -45.06 -18.45 22.13
C PHE A 28 -45.06 -18.78 20.64
N ASP A 29 -44.54 -17.88 19.82
CA ASP A 29 -44.21 -18.14 18.42
C ASP A 29 -42.71 -17.96 18.25
N GLY A 30 -42.01 -19.02 17.84
CA GLY A 30 -40.56 -19.00 17.72
C GLY A 30 -40.08 -19.39 16.34
N SER A 31 -38.93 -18.84 15.95
CA SER A 31 -38.23 -19.22 14.71
C SER A 31 -36.73 -19.33 14.95
N ASP A 32 -36.16 -20.49 14.59
CA ASP A 32 -34.73 -20.78 14.66
C ASP A 32 -34.21 -21.12 13.26
N HIS A 33 -32.95 -20.77 12.99
CA HIS A 33 -32.30 -21.05 11.72
C HIS A 33 -30.82 -21.38 11.93
N LEU A 34 -30.28 -22.28 11.11
CA LEU A 34 -28.86 -22.55 11.05
C LEU A 34 -28.19 -21.38 10.34
N SER A 35 -27.18 -20.79 10.97
CA SER A 35 -26.43 -19.64 10.47
C SER A 35 -27.26 -18.35 10.30
N GLU A 36 -28.41 -18.25 10.99
CA GLU A 36 -29.15 -17.01 11.20
C GLU A 36 -29.60 -16.83 12.66
N LEU A 37 -30.11 -15.66 13.00
CA LEU A 37 -30.54 -15.33 14.36
C LEU A 37 -31.95 -15.87 14.61
N PHE A 38 -32.19 -16.42 15.80
CA PHE A 38 -33.54 -16.73 16.23
C PHE A 38 -34.34 -15.46 16.59
N GLU A 39 -35.66 -15.56 16.47
CA GLU A 39 -36.61 -14.58 17.00
C GLU A 39 -37.76 -15.32 17.67
N TYR A 40 -38.02 -14.98 18.93
CA TYR A 40 -39.14 -15.50 19.70
C TYR A 40 -40.09 -14.36 20.08
N ARG A 41 -41.38 -14.56 19.83
CA ARG A 41 -42.45 -13.66 20.23
C ARG A 41 -43.24 -14.30 21.34
N VAL A 42 -43.30 -13.61 22.47
CA VAL A 42 -43.91 -14.10 23.70
C VAL A 42 -45.06 -13.18 24.06
N GLU A 43 -46.28 -13.68 24.03
CA GLU A 43 -47.44 -13.01 24.64
C GLU A 43 -47.53 -13.48 26.09
N ALA A 44 -47.59 -12.53 27.02
CA ALA A 44 -47.66 -12.79 28.44
C ALA A 44 -48.76 -11.96 29.11
N LEU A 45 -49.27 -12.46 30.22
CA LEU A 45 -50.24 -11.78 31.08
C LEU A 45 -49.55 -11.32 32.38
N SER A 46 -49.97 -10.17 32.89
CA SER A 46 -49.59 -9.69 34.22
C SER A 46 -50.80 -9.18 34.98
N ALA A 47 -50.78 -9.30 36.31
CA ALA A 47 -51.72 -8.58 37.17
C ALA A 47 -51.39 -7.07 37.23
N GLU A 48 -50.15 -6.69 36.87
CA GLU A 48 -49.66 -5.32 36.94
C GLU A 48 -49.84 -4.58 35.62
N ARG A 49 -50.36 -3.35 35.71
CA ARG A 49 -50.58 -2.47 34.56
C ARG A 49 -49.30 -1.78 34.06
N ASP A 50 -48.39 -1.52 34.98
CA ASP A 50 -47.25 -0.63 34.77
C ASP A 50 -45.96 -1.38 35.08
N LEU A 51 -45.63 -2.35 34.22
CA LEU A 51 -44.39 -3.12 34.34
C LEU A 51 -43.18 -2.25 34.05
N ASP A 52 -42.13 -2.42 34.85
CA ASP A 52 -40.86 -1.74 34.65
C ASP A 52 -40.12 -2.30 33.44
N PHE A 53 -40.34 -1.67 32.28
CA PHE A 53 -39.64 -2.03 31.05
C PHE A 53 -38.14 -1.73 31.11
N ASP A 54 -37.69 -0.72 31.87
CA ASP A 54 -36.28 -0.38 31.95
C ASP A 54 -35.49 -1.50 32.65
N SER A 55 -36.08 -2.14 33.66
CA SER A 55 -35.50 -3.33 34.30
C SER A 55 -35.51 -4.57 33.40
N LEU A 56 -36.46 -4.70 32.46
CA LEU A 56 -36.63 -5.88 31.62
C LEU A 56 -35.82 -5.85 30.31
N MET A 57 -35.66 -4.67 29.71
CA MET A 57 -35.03 -4.53 28.40
C MET A 57 -33.53 -4.89 28.46
N GLY A 58 -33.07 -5.69 27.50
CA GLY A 58 -31.67 -6.11 27.43
C GLY A 58 -31.26 -7.22 28.42
N THR A 59 -32.20 -7.72 29.23
CA THR A 59 -31.97 -8.89 30.11
C THR A 59 -32.47 -10.17 29.47
N HIS A 60 -32.06 -11.32 30.02
CA HIS A 60 -32.60 -12.62 29.61
C HIS A 60 -34.08 -12.77 29.98
N ALA A 61 -34.82 -13.43 29.10
CA ALA A 61 -36.08 -14.06 29.39
C ALA A 61 -36.09 -15.46 28.76
N SER A 62 -36.60 -16.44 29.48
CA SER A 62 -36.60 -17.83 29.04
C SER A 62 -38.02 -18.38 29.04
N VAL A 63 -38.43 -18.95 27.91
CA VAL A 63 -39.65 -19.75 27.80
C VAL A 63 -39.27 -21.21 27.98
N THR A 64 -39.85 -21.87 28.97
CA THR A 64 -39.70 -23.32 29.18
C THR A 64 -41.01 -23.99 28.84
N ILE A 65 -40.97 -25.02 28.00
CA ILE A 65 -42.15 -25.82 27.66
C ILE A 65 -41.87 -27.29 27.97
N GLU A 66 -42.77 -27.91 28.72
CA GLU A 66 -42.71 -29.31 29.10
C GLU A 66 -43.12 -30.20 27.92
N GLY A 67 -42.20 -31.04 27.47
CA GLY A 67 -42.38 -32.02 26.42
C GLY A 67 -42.43 -33.45 26.96
N ARG A 68 -42.80 -34.40 26.09
CA ARG A 68 -42.80 -35.84 26.41
C ARG A 68 -41.39 -36.39 26.64
N GLU A 69 -40.41 -35.80 25.97
CA GLU A 69 -38.99 -36.15 26.06
C GLU A 69 -38.22 -35.25 27.05
N GLY A 70 -38.94 -34.43 27.85
CA GLY A 70 -38.40 -33.49 28.82
C GLY A 70 -38.66 -32.02 28.48
N ALA A 71 -38.28 -31.13 29.39
CA ALA A 71 -38.44 -29.69 29.23
C ALA A 71 -37.50 -29.14 28.16
N ARG A 72 -38.02 -28.23 27.33
CA ARG A 72 -37.22 -27.45 26.37
C ARG A 72 -37.18 -25.98 26.78
N HIS A 73 -35.98 -25.42 26.79
CA HIS A 73 -35.76 -24.00 27.05
C HIS A 73 -35.55 -23.20 25.76
N PHE A 74 -36.17 -22.04 25.69
CA PHE A 74 -36.05 -21.03 24.64
C PHE A 74 -35.66 -19.71 25.30
N ASP A 75 -34.37 -19.53 25.50
CA ASP A 75 -33.80 -18.32 26.08
C ASP A 75 -33.42 -17.27 25.03
N GLY A 76 -33.64 -16.00 25.34
CA GLY A 76 -33.15 -14.87 24.55
C GLY A 76 -33.12 -13.56 25.33
N ILE A 77 -32.49 -12.55 24.74
CA ILE A 77 -32.47 -11.19 25.28
C ILE A 77 -33.76 -10.46 24.88
N VAL A 78 -34.42 -9.80 25.84
CA VAL A 78 -35.58 -8.96 25.55
C VAL A 78 -35.15 -7.72 24.75
N THR A 79 -35.50 -7.69 23.46
CA THR A 79 -35.15 -6.58 22.54
C THR A 79 -36.31 -5.65 22.25
N GLN A 80 -37.52 -6.05 22.66
CA GLN A 80 -38.72 -5.24 22.58
C GLN A 80 -39.69 -5.73 23.65
N ALA A 81 -40.31 -4.80 24.37
CA ALA A 81 -41.43 -5.04 25.26
C ALA A 81 -42.55 -4.06 24.91
N ARG A 82 -43.80 -4.54 24.87
CA ARG A 82 -44.96 -3.74 24.50
C ARG A 82 -46.17 -4.11 25.35
N TRP A 83 -46.82 -3.10 25.94
CA TRP A 83 -48.14 -3.27 26.53
C TRP A 83 -49.21 -3.25 25.43
N ILE A 84 -50.07 -4.26 25.41
CA ILE A 84 -51.10 -4.44 24.37
C ILE A 84 -52.45 -3.90 24.81
N GLY A 85 -52.72 -3.91 26.12
CA GLY A 85 -53.99 -3.49 26.67
C GLY A 85 -54.40 -4.32 27.88
N SER A 86 -55.56 -3.98 28.42
CA SER A 86 -56.27 -4.84 29.37
C SER A 86 -57.04 -5.91 28.61
N GLY A 87 -56.89 -7.17 29.03
CA GLY A 87 -57.68 -8.30 28.54
C GLY A 87 -58.51 -8.94 29.66
N GLU A 88 -59.25 -9.99 29.31
CA GLU A 88 -59.83 -10.87 30.33
C GLU A 88 -58.70 -11.54 31.13
N ASN A 89 -58.76 -11.43 32.45
CA ASN A 89 -57.81 -12.01 33.41
C ASN A 89 -56.43 -11.31 33.55
N GLY A 90 -56.24 -10.07 33.05
CA GLY A 90 -55.03 -9.29 33.32
C GLY A 90 -54.66 -8.27 32.25
N HIS A 91 -53.45 -7.74 32.34
CA HIS A 91 -52.83 -6.88 31.33
C HIS A 91 -51.95 -7.72 30.39
N ARG A 92 -52.06 -7.51 29.08
CA ARG A 92 -51.32 -8.26 28.07
C ARG A 92 -50.05 -7.53 27.64
N TYR A 93 -48.98 -8.28 27.48
CA TYR A 93 -47.68 -7.80 27.05
C TYR A 93 -47.11 -8.69 25.96
N ASP A 94 -46.49 -8.07 24.95
CA ASP A 94 -45.70 -8.76 23.93
C ASP A 94 -44.22 -8.49 24.18
N LEU A 95 -43.42 -9.56 24.23
CA LEU A 95 -41.97 -9.51 24.28
C LEU A 95 -41.38 -10.11 23.00
N THR A 96 -40.33 -9.48 22.47
CA THR A 96 -39.51 -10.06 21.38
C THR A 96 -38.14 -10.43 21.93
N LEU A 97 -37.85 -11.72 21.96
CA LEU A 97 -36.56 -12.26 22.40
C LEU A 97 -35.69 -12.58 21.18
N ARG A 98 -34.42 -12.19 21.25
CA ARG A 98 -33.42 -12.44 20.21
C ARG A 98 -32.09 -12.82 20.85
N PRO A 99 -31.16 -13.49 20.13
CA PRO A 99 -29.87 -13.85 20.71
C PRO A 99 -29.07 -12.61 21.09
N TRP A 100 -28.13 -12.75 22.02
CA TRP A 100 -27.14 -11.69 22.33
C TRP A 100 -26.40 -11.27 21.05
N PHE A 101 -26.19 -12.20 20.09
CA PHE A 101 -25.54 -11.93 18.83
C PHE A 101 -26.29 -10.89 17.97
N TRP A 102 -27.59 -10.69 18.19
CA TRP A 102 -28.34 -9.58 17.60
C TRP A 102 -27.86 -8.20 18.08
N LEU A 103 -27.42 -8.09 19.34
CA LEU A 103 -26.87 -6.84 19.90
C LEU A 103 -25.57 -6.44 19.19
N ALA A 104 -24.80 -7.40 18.69
CA ALA A 104 -23.64 -7.12 17.83
C ALA A 104 -24.02 -6.39 16.53
N GLY A 105 -25.29 -6.49 16.09
CA GLY A 105 -25.86 -5.73 14.98
C GLY A 105 -26.21 -4.28 15.34
N ARG A 106 -26.04 -3.85 16.60
CA ARG A 106 -26.29 -2.49 17.07
C ARG A 106 -25.02 -1.64 17.16
N ARG A 107 -23.85 -2.29 17.10
CA ARG A 107 -22.56 -1.61 17.05
C ARG A 107 -21.99 -1.66 15.64
N ARG A 108 -21.65 -0.50 15.07
CA ARG A 108 -20.88 -0.38 13.81
C ARG A 108 -19.50 0.14 14.12
N ASN A 109 -18.49 -0.40 13.46
CA ASN A 109 -17.10 -0.06 13.76
C ASN A 109 -16.18 -0.07 12.53
N GLN A 110 -14.96 0.40 12.73
CA GLN A 110 -13.84 0.27 11.81
C GLN A 110 -12.62 -0.24 12.60
N ARG A 111 -12.17 -1.46 12.31
CA ARG A 111 -11.08 -2.13 13.03
C ARG A 111 -10.16 -2.86 12.07
N ILE A 112 -8.89 -2.95 12.43
CA ILE A 112 -7.88 -3.71 11.70
C ILE A 112 -7.42 -4.88 12.58
N PHE A 113 -7.34 -6.07 11.98
CA PHE A 113 -6.83 -7.29 12.59
C PHE A 113 -5.58 -7.74 11.82
N HIS A 114 -4.49 -7.99 12.54
CA HIS A 114 -3.21 -8.42 11.97
C HIS A 114 -2.85 -9.84 12.40
N ASN A 115 -2.35 -10.63 11.45
CA ASN A 115 -1.73 -11.93 11.72
C ASN A 115 -2.57 -12.83 12.64
N LYS A 116 -3.89 -12.91 12.37
CA LYS A 116 -4.85 -13.68 13.16
C LYS A 116 -5.60 -14.66 12.30
N THR A 117 -5.96 -15.80 12.87
CA THR A 117 -6.96 -16.71 12.25
C THR A 117 -8.35 -16.12 12.38
N VAL A 118 -9.30 -16.59 11.56
CA VAL A 118 -10.72 -16.18 11.69
C VAL A 118 -11.27 -16.47 13.09
N THR A 119 -10.87 -17.57 13.73
CA THR A 119 -11.29 -17.92 15.10
C THR A 119 -10.79 -16.93 16.14
N GLN A 120 -9.53 -16.48 16.02
CA GLN A 120 -8.97 -15.44 16.89
C GLN A 120 -9.64 -14.08 16.68
N ILE A 121 -9.98 -13.75 15.43
CA ILE A 121 -10.72 -12.52 15.09
C ILE A 121 -12.11 -12.56 15.73
N LEU A 122 -12.85 -13.66 15.58
CA LEU A 122 -14.19 -13.83 16.17
C LEU A 122 -14.13 -13.82 17.70
N GLN A 123 -13.15 -14.46 18.30
CA GLN A 123 -12.96 -14.44 19.76
C GLN A 123 -12.70 -13.01 20.28
N GLU A 124 -11.84 -12.24 19.62
CA GLU A 124 -11.59 -10.84 19.99
C GLU A 124 -12.84 -9.97 19.80
N LEU A 125 -13.60 -10.21 18.72
CA LEU A 125 -14.84 -9.50 18.45
C LEU A 125 -15.93 -9.79 19.50
N PHE A 126 -16.06 -11.06 19.90
CA PHE A 126 -17.08 -11.52 20.84
C PHE A 126 -16.75 -11.26 22.31
N ALA A 127 -15.51 -10.89 22.63
CA ALA A 127 -15.10 -10.58 24.00
C ALA A 127 -15.97 -9.49 24.65
N ASP A 128 -16.42 -8.49 23.87
CA ASP A 128 -17.28 -7.41 24.34
C ASP A 128 -18.70 -7.89 24.74
N TYR A 129 -19.08 -9.12 24.37
CA TYR A 129 -20.40 -9.72 24.60
C TYR A 129 -20.35 -10.97 25.50
N ALA A 130 -19.18 -11.31 26.02
CA ALA A 130 -18.94 -12.56 26.74
C ALA A 130 -19.82 -12.74 28.01
N SER A 131 -20.32 -11.65 28.60
CA SER A 131 -21.18 -11.67 29.79
C SER A 131 -22.66 -11.91 29.49
N LEU A 132 -23.07 -12.00 28.22
CA LEU A 132 -24.46 -12.16 27.77
C LEU A 132 -24.88 -13.63 27.58
N GLY A 133 -24.07 -14.55 28.07
CA GLY A 133 -24.35 -15.98 28.11
C GLY A 133 -23.28 -16.70 28.90
N ASP A 134 -23.55 -17.94 29.26
CA ASP A 134 -22.69 -18.78 30.10
C ASP A 134 -22.46 -20.17 29.47
N PRO A 135 -21.39 -20.35 28.65
CA PRO A 135 -20.65 -19.28 27.97
C PRO A 135 -21.47 -18.65 26.83
N ALA A 136 -21.17 -17.42 26.46
CA ALA A 136 -21.86 -16.72 25.37
C ALA A 136 -21.59 -17.36 23.98
N PHE A 137 -20.40 -17.91 23.75
CA PHE A 137 -20.05 -18.60 22.51
C PHE A 137 -19.13 -19.80 22.76
N ASP A 138 -19.14 -20.74 21.82
CA ASP A 138 -18.34 -21.97 21.84
C ASP A 138 -17.85 -22.32 20.42
N PHE A 139 -16.64 -22.84 20.31
CA PHE A 139 -16.03 -23.24 19.04
C PHE A 139 -15.99 -24.77 18.93
N ALA A 140 -16.93 -25.34 18.19
CA ALA A 140 -16.99 -26.77 17.85
C ALA A 140 -16.46 -26.99 16.42
N LEU A 141 -15.23 -26.52 16.16
CA LEU A 141 -14.59 -26.54 14.86
C LEU A 141 -13.61 -27.71 14.74
N THR A 142 -13.59 -28.35 13.58
CA THR A 142 -12.72 -29.48 13.26
C THR A 142 -11.62 -29.12 12.25
N GLY A 143 -11.85 -28.06 11.46
CA GLY A 143 -10.93 -27.61 10.42
C GLY A 143 -9.82 -26.68 10.91
N ASP A 144 -8.74 -26.62 10.14
CA ASP A 144 -7.66 -25.65 10.31
C ASP A 144 -7.91 -24.37 9.50
N TYR A 145 -7.69 -23.21 10.12
CA TYR A 145 -7.92 -21.90 9.50
C TYR A 145 -6.60 -21.16 9.29
N PRO A 146 -6.40 -20.49 8.14
CA PRO A 146 -5.16 -19.79 7.84
C PRO A 146 -5.02 -18.54 8.72
N VAL A 147 -3.78 -18.18 9.00
CA VAL A 147 -3.46 -16.87 9.56
C VAL A 147 -3.62 -15.83 8.46
N LEU A 148 -4.49 -14.85 8.69
CA LEU A 148 -4.72 -13.72 7.80
C LEU A 148 -3.74 -12.61 8.17
N GLU A 149 -2.92 -12.17 7.20
CA GLU A 149 -1.95 -11.07 7.40
C GLU A 149 -2.68 -9.77 7.80
N TYR A 150 -3.82 -9.52 7.15
CA TYR A 150 -4.58 -8.27 7.26
C TYR A 150 -6.07 -8.53 7.00
N THR A 151 -6.92 -8.05 7.90
CA THR A 151 -8.38 -8.11 7.75
C THR A 151 -9.00 -6.89 8.41
N VAL A 152 -9.95 -6.27 7.73
CA VAL A 152 -10.54 -5.00 8.13
C VAL A 152 -12.04 -5.16 8.31
N GLN A 153 -12.55 -4.79 9.49
CA GLN A 153 -13.95 -4.46 9.67
C GLN A 153 -14.14 -3.02 9.16
N TYR A 154 -14.93 -2.78 8.12
CA TYR A 154 -15.06 -1.45 7.52
C TYR A 154 -16.51 -1.00 7.42
N ARG A 155 -16.91 -0.06 8.28
CA ARG A 155 -18.23 0.60 8.28
C ARG A 155 -19.40 -0.38 8.35
N GLU A 156 -19.20 -1.56 8.92
CA GLU A 156 -20.18 -2.62 9.07
C GLU A 156 -20.45 -2.90 10.55
N SER A 157 -21.52 -3.65 10.86
CA SER A 157 -21.78 -4.03 12.24
C SER A 157 -20.82 -5.14 12.72
N ASP A 158 -20.67 -5.33 14.03
CA ASP A 158 -19.93 -6.48 14.55
C ASP A 158 -20.61 -7.79 14.11
N LEU A 159 -21.95 -7.82 14.03
CA LEU A 159 -22.73 -8.95 13.50
C LEU A 159 -22.40 -9.24 12.02
N ASP A 160 -22.48 -8.24 11.14
CA ASP A 160 -22.22 -8.44 9.70
C ASP A 160 -20.78 -8.88 9.47
N PHE A 161 -19.83 -8.26 10.18
CA PHE A 161 -18.43 -8.64 10.11
C PHE A 161 -18.22 -10.11 10.50
N ALA A 162 -18.78 -10.52 11.64
CA ALA A 162 -18.70 -11.90 12.10
C ALA A 162 -19.31 -12.87 11.08
N ARG A 163 -20.52 -12.58 10.58
CA ARG A 163 -21.21 -13.44 9.61
C ARG A 163 -20.45 -13.55 8.30
N ARG A 164 -19.97 -12.46 7.71
CA ARG A 164 -19.22 -12.55 6.44
C ARG A 164 -17.89 -13.29 6.61
N GLN A 165 -17.24 -13.18 7.79
CA GLN A 165 -16.02 -13.96 8.07
C GLN A 165 -16.35 -15.45 8.21
N MET A 166 -17.42 -15.79 8.92
CA MET A 166 -17.92 -17.16 9.02
C MET A 166 -18.27 -17.74 7.63
N GLU A 167 -19.04 -17.00 6.82
CA GLU A 167 -19.40 -17.36 5.44
C GLU A 167 -18.18 -17.49 4.51
N ARG A 168 -17.17 -16.61 4.68
CA ARG A 168 -15.92 -16.67 3.90
C ARG A 168 -15.17 -17.97 4.15
N HIS A 169 -15.16 -18.43 5.41
CA HIS A 169 -14.38 -19.57 5.87
C HIS A 169 -15.19 -20.87 6.02
N GLY A 170 -16.48 -20.84 5.73
CA GLY A 170 -17.35 -22.03 5.76
C GLY A 170 -17.83 -22.43 7.16
N ILE A 171 -17.78 -21.51 8.13
CA ILE A 171 -18.22 -21.74 9.50
C ILE A 171 -19.71 -21.45 9.59
N SER A 172 -20.51 -22.45 9.95
CA SER A 172 -21.91 -22.28 10.33
C SER A 172 -22.04 -22.03 11.83
N PHE A 173 -23.22 -21.60 12.27
CA PHE A 173 -23.51 -21.48 13.70
C PHE A 173 -24.95 -21.83 14.05
N PHE A 174 -25.17 -22.25 15.29
CA PHE A 174 -26.50 -22.45 15.88
C PHE A 174 -26.50 -22.01 17.35
N PHE A 175 -27.65 -22.09 18.02
CA PHE A 175 -27.78 -21.71 19.42
C PHE A 175 -28.13 -22.91 20.28
N ARG A 176 -27.43 -23.05 21.41
CA ARG A 176 -27.77 -23.99 22.49
C ARG A 176 -28.39 -23.19 23.62
N HIS A 177 -29.61 -23.54 24.01
CA HIS A 177 -30.36 -22.83 25.04
C HIS A 177 -30.31 -23.61 26.37
N ALA A 178 -30.20 -22.85 27.45
CA ALA A 178 -30.41 -23.28 28.82
C ALA A 178 -31.36 -22.27 29.48
N GLU A 179 -31.84 -22.57 30.68
CA GLU A 179 -32.59 -21.57 31.44
C GLU A 179 -31.69 -20.38 31.80
N GLY A 180 -32.11 -19.17 31.45
CA GLY A 180 -31.40 -17.91 31.70
C GLY A 180 -30.14 -17.68 30.86
N SER A 181 -29.86 -18.51 29.85
CA SER A 181 -28.65 -18.38 29.03
C SER A 181 -28.80 -19.07 27.67
N HIS A 182 -28.11 -18.54 26.65
CA HIS A 182 -27.92 -19.23 25.38
C HIS A 182 -26.49 -19.03 24.85
N THR A 183 -25.95 -20.08 24.23
CA THR A 183 -24.60 -20.12 23.66
C THR A 183 -24.66 -20.13 22.14
N LEU A 184 -23.93 -19.22 21.49
CA LEU A 184 -23.64 -19.26 20.06
C LEU A 184 -22.57 -20.33 19.79
N VAL A 185 -22.95 -21.45 19.16
CA VAL A 185 -22.03 -22.54 18.83
C VAL A 185 -21.59 -22.41 17.38
N LEU A 186 -20.29 -22.21 17.15
CA LEU A 186 -19.69 -22.14 15.83
C LEU A 186 -19.17 -23.51 15.41
N THR A 187 -19.47 -23.94 14.19
CA THR A 187 -19.23 -25.31 13.71
C THR A 187 -18.96 -25.35 12.20
N ASP A 188 -18.11 -26.28 11.78
CA ASP A 188 -17.79 -26.56 10.38
C ASP A 188 -18.11 -28.01 9.96
N ASP A 189 -18.58 -28.84 10.89
CA ASP A 189 -18.80 -30.27 10.66
C ASP A 189 -20.08 -30.77 11.34
N VAL A 190 -20.87 -31.55 10.59
CA VAL A 190 -22.17 -32.07 11.04
C VAL A 190 -22.05 -32.95 12.28
N SER A 191 -20.92 -33.65 12.48
CA SER A 191 -20.72 -34.54 13.63
C SER A 191 -20.69 -33.80 14.98
N SER A 192 -20.44 -32.49 14.99
CA SER A 192 -20.45 -31.66 16.20
C SER A 192 -21.85 -31.28 16.69
N HIS A 193 -22.89 -31.57 15.90
CA HIS A 193 -24.26 -31.21 16.23
C HIS A 193 -24.92 -32.21 17.19
N PRO A 194 -25.69 -31.75 18.19
CA PRO A 194 -26.45 -32.63 19.08
C PRO A 194 -27.44 -33.51 18.32
N ASN A 195 -27.60 -34.77 18.73
CA ASN A 195 -28.55 -35.72 18.15
C ASN A 195 -29.68 -36.01 19.13
N VAL A 196 -30.93 -35.79 18.72
CA VAL A 196 -32.13 -36.01 19.56
C VAL A 196 -32.71 -37.43 19.46
N GLY A 197 -32.06 -38.30 18.67
CA GLY A 197 -32.50 -39.67 18.43
C GLY A 197 -33.54 -39.78 17.31
N ALA A 198 -34.24 -40.92 17.30
CA ALA A 198 -35.30 -41.18 16.33
C ALA A 198 -36.63 -40.54 16.77
N ARG A 199 -37.39 -40.02 15.81
CA ARG A 199 -38.79 -39.58 16.00
C ARG A 199 -39.68 -40.32 15.01
N GLU A 200 -40.82 -40.81 15.49
CA GLU A 200 -41.73 -41.58 14.66
C GLU A 200 -42.47 -40.67 13.67
N PHE A 201 -42.67 -41.15 12.45
CA PHE A 201 -43.69 -40.63 11.56
C PHE A 201 -44.99 -41.41 11.79
N LYS A 202 -46.09 -40.70 12.03
CA LYS A 202 -47.45 -41.27 12.10
C LYS A 202 -48.40 -40.46 11.22
N PRO A 203 -49.12 -41.10 10.27
CA PRO A 203 -50.07 -40.39 9.42
C PRO A 203 -51.24 -39.84 10.25
N PHE A 204 -51.98 -38.91 9.66
CA PHE A 204 -53.09 -38.18 10.28
C PHE A 204 -54.13 -39.08 10.98
N ASP A 205 -54.32 -40.33 10.56
CA ASP A 205 -55.28 -41.23 11.20
C ASP A 205 -54.77 -41.87 12.51
N ALA A 206 -53.46 -41.86 12.79
CA ALA A 206 -52.81 -42.57 13.90
C ALA A 206 -52.04 -41.66 14.90
N HIS A 207 -51.92 -40.37 14.61
CA HIS A 207 -51.08 -39.44 15.38
C HIS A 207 -51.59 -39.15 16.81
N HIS A 208 -52.89 -39.28 17.09
CA HIS A 208 -53.48 -39.09 18.42
C HIS A 208 -53.10 -40.16 19.46
N GLN A 209 -52.39 -41.24 19.08
CA GLN A 209 -51.99 -42.36 19.94
C GLN A 209 -50.46 -42.50 20.10
N ALA A 210 -49.67 -41.47 19.78
CA ALA A 210 -48.22 -41.52 20.02
C ALA A 210 -47.90 -41.50 21.52
N GLU A 211 -46.92 -42.30 21.96
CA GLU A 211 -46.39 -42.27 23.34
C GLU A 211 -45.27 -41.23 23.50
N GLY A 212 -44.51 -40.97 22.43
CA GLY A 212 -43.45 -39.96 22.37
C GLY A 212 -43.76 -38.80 21.42
N GLU A 213 -42.76 -37.98 21.17
CA GLU A 213 -42.77 -36.95 20.12
C GLU A 213 -42.76 -37.59 18.71
N HIS A 214 -43.48 -37.01 17.77
CA HIS A 214 -43.65 -37.57 16.43
C HIS A 214 -43.91 -36.52 15.35
N PHE A 215 -43.63 -36.90 14.10
CA PHE A 215 -44.01 -36.16 12.92
C PHE A 215 -45.32 -36.72 12.35
N TRP A 216 -46.18 -35.84 11.85
CA TRP A 216 -47.36 -36.21 11.07
C TRP A 216 -47.29 -35.72 9.63
N GLU A 217 -46.33 -34.85 9.31
CA GLU A 217 -46.02 -34.43 7.95
C GLU A 217 -44.55 -34.68 7.65
N TRP A 218 -44.26 -35.26 6.49
CA TRP A 218 -42.90 -35.51 6.01
C TRP A 218 -42.86 -35.43 4.48
N ALA A 219 -42.13 -34.44 3.95
CA ALA A 219 -42.10 -34.09 2.54
C ALA A 219 -40.65 -33.90 2.06
N PRO A 220 -40.04 -34.91 1.42
CA PRO A 220 -38.74 -34.76 0.77
C PRO A 220 -38.84 -33.84 -0.46
N GLU A 221 -37.82 -33.01 -0.66
CA GLU A 221 -37.69 -31.97 -1.67
C GLU A 221 -36.28 -32.01 -2.29
N ARG A 222 -36.17 -31.61 -3.56
CA ARG A 222 -34.90 -31.46 -4.28
C ARG A 222 -34.87 -30.19 -5.12
N ASN A 223 -33.72 -29.53 -5.13
CA ASN A 223 -33.48 -28.26 -5.81
C ASN A 223 -32.30 -28.35 -6.79
N ILE A 224 -32.38 -27.65 -7.92
CA ILE A 224 -31.22 -27.49 -8.83
C ILE A 224 -30.30 -26.41 -8.26
N THR A 225 -29.00 -26.70 -8.20
CA THR A 225 -27.97 -25.78 -7.69
C THR A 225 -26.82 -25.64 -8.69
N THR A 226 -25.90 -24.71 -8.42
CA THR A 226 -24.66 -24.59 -9.19
C THR A 226 -23.80 -25.84 -9.00
N GLY A 227 -23.43 -26.50 -10.09
CA GLY A 227 -22.75 -27.78 -10.08
C GLY A 227 -21.23 -27.70 -10.18
N ALA A 228 -20.68 -26.61 -10.70
CA ALA A 228 -19.25 -26.39 -10.81
C ALA A 228 -18.89 -24.95 -10.46
N VAL A 229 -17.77 -24.74 -9.78
CA VAL A 229 -17.26 -23.41 -9.43
C VAL A 229 -15.83 -23.29 -9.93
N ARG A 230 -15.49 -22.14 -10.54
CA ARG A 230 -14.14 -21.80 -10.99
C ARG A 230 -13.74 -20.43 -10.47
N LEU A 231 -12.52 -20.30 -9.95
CA LEU A 231 -11.99 -19.07 -9.38
C LEU A 231 -10.58 -18.79 -9.92
N THR A 232 -10.21 -17.52 -9.96
CA THR A 232 -8.82 -17.09 -10.20
C THR A 232 -8.48 -15.85 -9.36
N ASP A 233 -7.19 -15.61 -9.11
CA ASP A 233 -6.71 -14.41 -8.41
C ASP A 233 -5.29 -14.04 -8.90
N PHE A 234 -4.75 -12.91 -8.45
CA PHE A 234 -3.42 -12.42 -8.81
C PHE A 234 -2.55 -12.18 -7.57
N ASN A 235 -1.40 -12.86 -7.52
CA ASN A 235 -0.38 -12.62 -6.51
C ASN A 235 0.85 -11.95 -7.13
N PHE A 236 1.12 -10.71 -6.76
CA PHE A 236 2.23 -9.94 -7.31
C PHE A 236 3.62 -10.49 -6.92
N LYS A 237 3.73 -11.29 -5.85
CA LYS A 237 4.98 -11.95 -5.45
C LYS A 237 5.32 -13.14 -6.35
N THR A 238 4.31 -13.75 -6.95
CA THR A 238 4.45 -14.90 -7.87
C THR A 238 3.60 -14.66 -9.13
N PRO A 239 3.89 -13.63 -9.94
CA PRO A 239 2.98 -13.13 -10.98
C PRO A 239 2.78 -14.10 -12.17
N LEU A 240 3.65 -15.10 -12.31
CA LEU A 240 3.55 -16.15 -13.35
C LEU A 240 2.92 -17.45 -12.83
N ALA A 241 2.55 -17.51 -11.55
CA ALA A 241 1.93 -18.70 -10.99
C ALA A 241 0.53 -18.93 -11.61
N ALA A 242 0.21 -20.19 -11.93
CA ALA A 242 -1.13 -20.56 -12.35
C ALA A 242 -2.07 -20.54 -11.14
N MET A 243 -2.89 -19.49 -11.04
CA MET A 243 -3.79 -19.24 -9.91
C MET A 243 -5.20 -19.79 -10.10
N GLU A 244 -5.56 -20.20 -11.32
CA GLU A 244 -6.88 -20.76 -11.61
C GLU A 244 -7.10 -22.10 -10.90
N VAL A 245 -8.27 -22.23 -10.28
CA VAL A 245 -8.75 -23.43 -9.60
C VAL A 245 -10.23 -23.66 -9.92
N ASP A 246 -10.61 -24.92 -10.01
CA ASP A 246 -11.98 -25.34 -10.26
C ASP A 246 -12.37 -26.51 -9.35
N ARG A 247 -13.68 -26.66 -9.11
CA ARG A 247 -14.27 -27.85 -8.49
C ARG A 247 -15.61 -28.15 -9.13
N GLN A 248 -15.77 -29.38 -9.60
CA GLN A 248 -17.03 -29.92 -10.09
C GLN A 248 -17.66 -30.82 -9.02
N GLY A 249 -18.95 -30.62 -8.78
CA GLY A 249 -19.78 -31.44 -7.90
C GLY A 249 -20.13 -32.80 -8.52
N ASP A 250 -20.87 -33.59 -7.74
CA ASP A 250 -21.24 -34.99 -8.00
C ASP A 250 -22.69 -35.18 -8.47
N ALA A 251 -23.44 -34.10 -8.69
CA ALA A 251 -24.83 -34.17 -9.13
C ALA A 251 -24.96 -34.88 -10.49
N ALA A 252 -25.73 -35.98 -10.52
CA ALA A 252 -25.88 -36.85 -11.69
C ALA A 252 -27.07 -36.50 -12.59
N HIS A 253 -27.94 -35.58 -12.17
CA HIS A 253 -29.12 -35.19 -12.95
C HIS A 253 -28.76 -34.23 -14.09
N ALA A 254 -29.69 -34.06 -15.04
CA ALA A 254 -29.55 -33.07 -16.10
C ALA A 254 -29.30 -31.68 -15.50
N GLN A 255 -28.41 -30.92 -16.12
CA GLN A 255 -27.98 -29.59 -15.65
C GLN A 255 -27.30 -29.57 -14.26
N GLY A 256 -26.96 -30.73 -13.65
CA GLY A 256 -26.27 -30.79 -12.36
C GLY A 256 -24.80 -30.34 -12.36
N LYS A 257 -24.28 -29.88 -13.51
CA LYS A 257 -22.88 -29.46 -13.70
C LYS A 257 -22.78 -28.02 -14.24
N ILE A 258 -23.82 -27.19 -14.06
CA ILE A 258 -23.78 -25.77 -14.44
C ILE A 258 -22.61 -25.10 -13.71
N GLU A 259 -21.75 -24.41 -14.47
CA GLU A 259 -20.56 -23.73 -13.94
C GLU A 259 -20.85 -22.26 -13.60
N SER A 260 -20.26 -21.80 -12.50
CA SER A 260 -20.13 -20.39 -12.13
C SER A 260 -18.65 -20.00 -12.00
N PHE A 261 -18.29 -18.80 -12.47
CA PHE A 261 -16.93 -18.25 -12.43
C PHE A 261 -16.91 -16.91 -11.71
N ASP A 262 -15.87 -16.66 -10.90
CA ASP A 262 -15.69 -15.39 -10.17
C ASP A 262 -14.22 -14.94 -10.09
N TYR A 263 -14.01 -13.63 -10.02
CA TYR A 263 -12.74 -12.94 -9.77
C TYR A 263 -13.00 -11.66 -8.96
N PRO A 264 -12.22 -11.39 -7.90
CA PRO A 264 -11.09 -12.15 -7.40
C PRO A 264 -11.50 -13.34 -6.51
N GLY A 265 -10.72 -14.41 -6.56
CA GLY A 265 -10.95 -15.65 -5.80
C GLY A 265 -10.60 -15.58 -4.31
N ASP A 266 -9.83 -14.57 -3.89
CA ASP A 266 -9.44 -14.28 -2.51
C ASP A 266 -8.54 -15.36 -1.86
N TYR A 267 -7.41 -15.65 -2.52
CA TYR A 267 -6.37 -16.56 -2.02
C TYR A 267 -5.00 -16.22 -2.60
N LEU A 268 -3.93 -16.58 -1.87
CA LEU A 268 -2.55 -16.22 -2.24
C LEU A 268 -1.82 -17.28 -3.07
N ASP A 269 -2.30 -18.52 -3.07
CA ASP A 269 -1.72 -19.65 -3.78
C ASP A 269 -2.79 -20.68 -4.19
N ARG A 270 -2.43 -21.55 -5.13
CA ARG A 270 -3.33 -22.57 -5.69
C ARG A 270 -3.78 -23.62 -4.67
N GLY A 271 -2.97 -23.95 -3.68
CA GLY A 271 -3.32 -24.88 -2.60
C GLY A 271 -4.48 -24.33 -1.77
N ARG A 272 -4.37 -23.07 -1.33
CA ARG A 272 -5.48 -22.39 -0.66
C ARG A 272 -6.69 -22.18 -1.56
N GLY A 273 -6.45 -21.85 -2.84
CA GLY A 273 -7.52 -21.73 -3.84
C GLY A 273 -8.39 -22.98 -3.94
N LYS A 274 -7.80 -24.19 -3.88
CA LYS A 274 -8.55 -25.46 -3.87
C LYS A 274 -9.48 -25.58 -2.66
N THR A 275 -9.06 -25.12 -1.48
CA THR A 275 -9.94 -25.08 -0.30
C THR A 275 -11.08 -24.09 -0.50
N VAL A 276 -10.80 -22.88 -1.03
CA VAL A 276 -11.81 -21.83 -1.22
C VAL A 276 -12.86 -22.25 -2.26
N VAL A 277 -12.44 -22.71 -3.44
CA VAL A 277 -13.37 -23.24 -4.46
C VAL A 277 -14.13 -24.45 -3.94
N GLY A 278 -13.48 -25.22 -3.05
CA GLY A 278 -14.06 -26.30 -2.28
C GLY A 278 -15.30 -25.86 -1.52
N LEU A 279 -15.12 -24.91 -0.60
CA LEU A 279 -16.17 -24.33 0.21
C LEU A 279 -17.27 -23.68 -0.63
N ARG A 280 -16.93 -22.98 -1.72
CA ARG A 280 -17.93 -22.38 -2.62
C ARG A 280 -18.83 -23.43 -3.26
N ASN A 281 -18.25 -24.52 -3.78
CA ASN A 281 -19.02 -25.61 -4.36
C ASN A 281 -19.88 -26.33 -3.32
N ASP A 282 -19.35 -26.53 -2.10
CA ASP A 282 -20.08 -27.18 -1.01
C ASP A 282 -21.26 -26.32 -0.52
N GLY A 283 -21.13 -25.00 -0.46
CA GLY A 283 -22.23 -24.08 -0.15
C GLY A 283 -23.38 -24.14 -1.16
N GLU A 284 -23.07 -24.30 -2.45
CA GLU A 284 -24.07 -24.50 -3.50
C GLU A 284 -24.72 -25.90 -3.42
N ARG A 285 -23.92 -26.96 -3.27
CA ARG A 285 -24.40 -28.34 -3.14
C ARG A 285 -25.26 -28.56 -1.90
N GLY A 286 -24.95 -27.86 -0.81
CA GLY A 286 -25.76 -27.85 0.40
C GLY A 286 -27.20 -27.38 0.17
N GLY A 287 -27.51 -26.69 -0.94
CA GLY A 287 -28.85 -26.23 -1.32
C GLY A 287 -29.78 -27.29 -1.91
N ASP A 288 -29.27 -28.46 -2.28
CA ASP A 288 -29.99 -29.44 -3.11
C ASP A 288 -31.12 -30.17 -2.37
N LYS A 289 -30.77 -31.14 -1.52
CA LYS A 289 -31.75 -32.02 -0.85
C LYS A 289 -32.34 -31.32 0.37
N ARG A 290 -33.68 -31.28 0.47
CA ARG A 290 -34.42 -30.73 1.61
C ARG A 290 -35.49 -31.69 2.09
N HIS A 291 -35.87 -31.59 3.36
CA HIS A 291 -37.00 -32.30 3.94
C HIS A 291 -37.82 -31.33 4.77
N ARG A 292 -39.10 -31.19 4.43
CA ARG A 292 -40.06 -30.41 5.23
C ARG A 292 -40.83 -31.37 6.12
N ALA A 293 -40.95 -31.05 7.40
CA ALA A 293 -41.68 -31.87 8.35
C ALA A 293 -42.51 -31.00 9.30
N ALA A 294 -43.59 -31.57 9.83
CA ALA A 294 -44.41 -30.96 10.88
C ALA A 294 -44.81 -32.02 11.92
N GLY A 295 -44.97 -31.60 13.17
CA GLY A 295 -44.97 -32.52 14.31
C GLY A 295 -45.01 -31.81 15.66
N ASP A 296 -45.02 -32.60 16.74
CA ASP A 296 -44.97 -32.14 18.14
C ASP A 296 -43.58 -32.34 18.78
N CYS A 297 -42.54 -32.48 17.95
CA CYS A 297 -41.16 -32.72 18.37
C CYS A 297 -40.50 -31.49 19.03
N ILE A 298 -40.94 -31.13 20.23
CA ILE A 298 -40.47 -29.94 20.96
C ILE A 298 -38.98 -29.99 21.32
N SER A 299 -38.42 -31.19 21.48
CA SER A 299 -36.98 -31.38 21.66
C SER A 299 -36.14 -30.94 20.45
N LEU A 300 -36.73 -30.79 19.26
CA LEU A 300 -36.02 -30.58 18.00
C LEU A 300 -35.84 -29.10 17.64
N GLY A 301 -34.58 -28.64 17.66
CA GLY A 301 -34.19 -27.28 17.28
C GLY A 301 -33.32 -27.19 16.04
N SER A 302 -33.14 -25.97 15.52
CA SER A 302 -32.19 -25.73 14.43
C SER A 302 -30.77 -26.07 14.87
N GLY A 303 -29.99 -26.70 13.98
CA GLY A 303 -28.68 -27.23 14.32
C GLY A 303 -28.72 -28.52 15.15
N MET A 304 -29.86 -29.22 15.23
CA MET A 304 -29.93 -30.56 15.82
C MET A 304 -30.06 -31.63 14.74
N GLN A 305 -29.60 -32.83 15.06
CA GLN A 305 -29.71 -34.02 14.24
C GLN A 305 -30.89 -34.89 14.70
N VAL A 306 -31.65 -35.42 13.75
CA VAL A 306 -32.79 -36.33 14.00
C VAL A 306 -32.80 -37.46 12.99
N SER A 307 -33.25 -38.64 13.40
CA SER A 307 -33.53 -39.77 12.50
C SER A 307 -35.03 -40.02 12.44
N LEU A 308 -35.52 -40.51 11.30
CA LEU A 308 -36.94 -40.86 11.15
C LEU A 308 -37.17 -42.36 11.42
N SER A 309 -38.20 -42.67 12.21
CA SER A 309 -38.72 -44.03 12.43
C SER A 309 -40.25 -44.05 12.21
N GLY A 310 -40.94 -45.14 12.55
CA GLY A 310 -42.40 -45.23 12.43
C GLY A 310 -42.87 -45.70 11.06
N ASP A 311 -44.01 -45.18 10.61
CA ASP A 311 -44.69 -45.66 9.41
C ASP A 311 -43.92 -45.35 8.10
N PRO A 312 -44.08 -46.17 7.05
CA PRO A 312 -43.37 -45.96 5.78
C PRO A 312 -43.74 -44.62 5.11
N VAL A 313 -42.73 -43.82 4.78
CA VAL A 313 -42.86 -42.55 4.03
C VAL A 313 -41.66 -42.37 3.07
N PRO A 314 -41.79 -41.62 1.96
CA PRO A 314 -40.68 -41.43 1.02
C PRO A 314 -39.49 -40.66 1.60
N GLY A 315 -38.31 -40.87 1.01
CA GLY A 315 -37.11 -40.06 1.28
C GLY A 315 -36.48 -40.28 2.65
N THR A 316 -36.55 -41.51 3.18
CA THR A 316 -36.08 -41.95 4.51
C THR A 316 -34.73 -42.68 4.45
N GLY A 317 -34.15 -43.04 5.61
CA GLY A 317 -32.95 -43.89 5.70
C GLY A 317 -31.63 -43.15 5.96
N GLU A 318 -31.69 -41.83 6.21
CA GLU A 318 -30.54 -41.00 6.55
C GLU A 318 -30.77 -40.33 7.92
N THR A 319 -29.72 -39.81 8.55
CA THR A 319 -29.84 -38.82 9.63
C THR A 319 -30.02 -37.45 9.00
N TYR A 320 -30.83 -36.58 9.59
CA TYR A 320 -31.12 -35.24 9.07
C TYR A 320 -30.63 -34.16 10.02
N LEU A 321 -30.02 -33.11 9.49
CA LEU A 321 -29.70 -31.89 10.21
C LEU A 321 -30.80 -30.85 9.98
N VAL A 322 -31.34 -30.31 11.06
CA VAL A 322 -32.34 -29.24 11.01
C VAL A 322 -31.69 -27.91 10.64
N LEU A 323 -32.16 -27.31 9.55
CA LEU A 323 -31.73 -26.01 9.04
C LEU A 323 -32.61 -24.86 9.53
N SER A 324 -33.89 -25.12 9.74
CA SER A 324 -34.80 -24.15 10.36
C SER A 324 -35.91 -24.85 11.12
N SER A 325 -36.38 -24.18 12.16
CA SER A 325 -37.50 -24.59 12.99
C SER A 325 -38.46 -23.41 13.16
N SER A 326 -39.75 -23.71 13.13
CA SER A 326 -40.80 -22.78 13.55
C SER A 326 -41.65 -23.47 14.60
N TYR A 327 -41.98 -22.75 15.66
CA TYR A 327 -42.72 -23.25 16.80
C TYR A 327 -43.93 -22.39 17.06
N HIS A 328 -45.02 -23.02 17.46
CA HIS A 328 -46.19 -22.35 17.99
C HIS A 328 -46.65 -23.10 19.24
N PHE A 329 -46.86 -22.35 20.32
CA PHE A 329 -47.37 -22.85 21.58
C PHE A 329 -48.46 -21.93 22.09
N LEU A 330 -49.55 -22.54 22.54
CA LEU A 330 -50.68 -21.85 23.16
C LEU A 330 -50.93 -22.43 24.55
N SER A 331 -50.84 -21.57 25.56
CA SER A 331 -51.12 -21.91 26.94
C SER A 331 -52.62 -22.09 27.18
N GLU A 332 -53.01 -22.94 28.12
CA GLU A 332 -54.40 -23.06 28.55
C GLU A 332 -54.92 -21.71 29.08
N ALA A 333 -56.20 -21.40 28.85
CA ALA A 333 -56.77 -20.12 29.27
C ALA A 333 -56.67 -19.92 30.80
N TYR A 334 -56.21 -18.75 31.24
CA TYR A 334 -56.14 -18.36 32.66
C TYR A 334 -57.52 -18.01 33.27
N GLY A 335 -58.63 -18.39 32.62
CA GLY A 335 -60.01 -18.19 33.09
C GLY A 335 -61.03 -19.03 32.33
N SER A 336 -62.14 -19.38 32.99
CA SER A 336 -63.22 -20.20 32.40
C SER A 336 -64.13 -19.35 31.52
N GLY A 337 -64.00 -19.46 30.19
CA GLY A 337 -64.92 -18.78 29.25
C GLY A 337 -64.46 -18.66 27.79
N SER A 338 -63.18 -18.90 27.48
CA SER A 338 -62.72 -18.88 26.08
C SER A 338 -62.92 -20.26 25.45
N PRO A 339 -63.45 -20.38 24.21
CA PRO A 339 -63.49 -21.66 23.52
C PRO A 339 -62.04 -22.10 23.29
N ALA A 340 -61.56 -23.04 24.10
CA ALA A 340 -60.29 -23.68 23.89
C ALA A 340 -60.32 -24.30 22.50
N SER A 341 -59.38 -23.88 21.66
CA SER A 341 -59.13 -24.45 20.34
C SER A 341 -58.92 -25.96 20.48
N ASP A 342 -59.62 -26.77 19.68
CA ASP A 342 -59.44 -28.23 19.52
C ASP A 342 -58.07 -28.61 18.89
N GLY A 343 -56.98 -27.89 19.25
CA GLY A 343 -55.64 -28.04 18.67
C GLY A 343 -54.60 -28.53 19.66
N TYR A 344 -53.45 -28.98 19.15
CA TYR A 344 -52.27 -29.32 19.96
C TYR A 344 -51.75 -28.09 20.72
N ALA A 345 -51.36 -28.27 21.98
CA ALA A 345 -50.77 -27.20 22.80
C ALA A 345 -49.44 -26.69 22.20
N PHE A 346 -48.70 -27.56 21.50
CA PHE A 346 -47.48 -27.23 20.77
C PHE A 346 -47.52 -27.84 19.37
N ASN A 347 -47.08 -27.08 18.37
CA ASN A 347 -46.81 -27.58 17.03
C ASN A 347 -45.54 -26.95 16.47
N GLY A 348 -44.77 -27.76 15.76
CA GLY A 348 -43.55 -27.34 15.08
C GLY A 348 -43.57 -27.67 13.60
N ALA A 349 -42.80 -26.91 12.83
CA ALA A 349 -42.45 -27.24 11.45
C ALA A 349 -40.96 -26.99 11.21
N TRP A 350 -40.33 -27.89 10.46
CA TRP A 350 -38.89 -27.93 10.27
C TRP A 350 -38.52 -28.05 8.80
N THR A 351 -37.42 -27.42 8.42
CA THR A 351 -36.72 -27.71 7.16
C THR A 351 -35.37 -28.32 7.50
N MET A 352 -35.07 -29.47 6.90
CA MET A 352 -33.86 -30.24 7.18
C MET A 352 -33.10 -30.53 5.89
N MET A 353 -31.83 -30.89 6.03
CA MET A 353 -31.05 -31.51 4.98
C MET A 353 -30.49 -32.84 5.50
N PRO A 354 -30.13 -33.79 4.62
CA PRO A 354 -29.45 -34.98 5.07
C PRO A 354 -28.08 -34.66 5.66
N ALA A 355 -27.68 -35.35 6.73
CA ALA A 355 -26.41 -35.15 7.43
C ALA A 355 -25.18 -35.42 6.54
N SER A 356 -25.34 -36.14 5.43
CA SER A 356 -24.29 -36.33 4.43
C SER A 356 -24.13 -35.15 3.46
N ALA A 357 -25.07 -34.21 3.44
CA ALA A 357 -25.00 -33.01 2.60
C ALA A 357 -24.04 -31.97 3.23
N PRO A 358 -23.30 -31.18 2.42
CA PRO A 358 -22.43 -30.17 2.97
C PRO A 358 -23.21 -29.07 3.72
N MET A 359 -22.70 -28.67 4.88
CA MET A 359 -23.31 -27.66 5.77
C MET A 359 -22.69 -26.26 5.61
N THR A 360 -21.95 -26.02 4.53
CA THR A 360 -21.30 -24.74 4.33
C THR A 360 -22.35 -23.63 4.19
N PRO A 361 -22.26 -22.54 4.98
CA PRO A 361 -23.26 -21.48 4.96
C PRO A 361 -23.25 -20.74 3.61
N PRO A 362 -24.43 -20.31 3.12
CA PRO A 362 -24.51 -19.46 1.95
C PRO A 362 -23.92 -18.07 2.24
N ARG A 363 -23.27 -17.45 1.24
CA ARG A 363 -22.75 -16.08 1.36
C ARG A 363 -23.86 -15.06 1.19
N ARG A 364 -24.53 -14.70 2.28
CA ARG A 364 -25.65 -13.75 2.29
C ARG A 364 -25.21 -12.37 2.74
N THR A 365 -24.19 -12.29 3.58
CA THR A 365 -23.78 -11.03 4.19
C THR A 365 -23.01 -10.19 3.17
N ALA A 366 -23.46 -8.95 2.99
CA ALA A 366 -22.84 -8.03 2.05
C ALA A 366 -21.37 -7.76 2.44
N VAL A 367 -20.46 -7.85 1.47
CA VAL A 367 -19.06 -7.51 1.68
C VAL A 367 -18.93 -5.97 1.73
N PRO A 368 -18.18 -5.40 2.69
CA PRO A 368 -17.96 -3.96 2.74
C PRO A 368 -17.17 -3.49 1.52
N VAL A 369 -17.63 -2.40 0.90
CA VAL A 369 -16.98 -1.80 -0.28
C VAL A 369 -16.55 -0.37 0.04
N VAL A 370 -15.27 -0.09 -0.12
CA VAL A 370 -14.73 1.26 -0.07
C VAL A 370 -15.01 1.96 -1.40
N GLN A 371 -15.94 2.91 -1.37
CA GLN A 371 -16.48 3.55 -2.58
C GLN A 371 -15.49 4.43 -3.35
N GLY A 372 -14.36 4.79 -2.76
CA GLY A 372 -13.38 5.65 -3.39
C GLY A 372 -12.10 5.77 -2.56
N PRO A 373 -11.08 6.44 -3.11
CA PRO A 373 -9.80 6.58 -2.43
C PRO A 373 -9.93 7.37 -1.13
N GLN A 374 -9.07 7.05 -0.17
CA GLN A 374 -8.93 7.76 1.10
C GLN A 374 -7.52 8.34 1.18
N THR A 375 -7.29 9.29 2.08
CA THR A 375 -5.93 9.65 2.47
C THR A 375 -5.52 8.92 3.75
N ALA A 376 -4.23 8.67 3.88
CA ALA A 376 -3.63 8.02 5.05
C ALA A 376 -2.23 8.61 5.30
N MET A 377 -1.74 8.48 6.52
CA MET A 377 -0.39 8.94 6.88
C MET A 377 0.59 7.79 6.82
N VAL A 378 1.74 7.97 6.18
CA VAL A 378 2.81 6.97 6.17
C VAL A 378 3.38 6.80 7.58
N VAL A 379 3.51 5.56 8.03
CA VAL A 379 4.02 5.17 9.35
C VAL A 379 5.08 4.08 9.23
N GLY A 380 5.84 3.84 10.29
CA GLY A 380 6.94 2.87 10.32
C GLY A 380 8.07 3.34 11.24
N ASP A 381 9.22 2.67 11.15
CA ASP A 381 10.40 2.99 11.95
C ASP A 381 11.39 3.92 11.22
N GLY A 382 11.93 4.91 11.95
CA GLY A 382 12.95 5.83 11.43
C GLY A 382 12.39 6.95 10.53
N GLU A 383 13.08 7.25 9.42
CA GLU A 383 12.64 8.27 8.43
C GLU A 383 11.98 7.64 7.19
N ILE A 384 12.45 6.46 6.79
CA ILE A 384 11.97 5.71 5.63
C ILE A 384 11.87 4.25 6.07
N ASP A 385 10.70 3.67 5.87
CA ASP A 385 10.43 2.28 6.18
C ASP A 385 9.71 1.63 4.99
N CYS A 386 10.45 0.81 4.22
CA CYS A 386 9.90 0.02 3.12
C CYS A 386 10.52 -1.38 3.06
N ASP A 387 9.83 -2.32 2.44
CA ASP A 387 10.33 -3.68 2.21
C ASP A 387 11.03 -3.85 0.85
N GLU A 388 11.40 -5.08 0.48
CA GLU A 388 12.08 -5.42 -0.77
C GLU A 388 11.29 -5.07 -2.05
N PHE A 389 9.99 -4.80 -1.93
CA PHE A 389 9.12 -4.38 -3.03
C PHE A 389 8.81 -2.88 -3.01
N GLY A 390 9.43 -2.11 -2.12
CA GLY A 390 9.15 -0.68 -1.95
C GLY A 390 7.78 -0.40 -1.33
N ARG A 391 7.20 -1.36 -0.59
CA ARG A 391 5.89 -1.21 0.06
C ARG A 391 6.03 -0.52 1.41
N ILE A 392 5.07 0.31 1.76
CA ILE A 392 5.06 1.12 2.98
C ILE A 392 3.89 0.75 3.88
N LEU A 393 3.96 1.13 5.16
CA LEU A 393 2.82 1.07 6.07
C LEU A 393 2.12 2.44 6.11
N VAL A 394 0.80 2.43 6.23
CA VAL A 394 0.00 3.65 6.39
C VAL A 394 -0.95 3.51 7.56
N ARG A 395 -1.30 4.63 8.19
CA ARG A 395 -2.34 4.71 9.20
C ARG A 395 -3.50 5.53 8.65
N PHE A 396 -4.68 4.91 8.62
CA PHE A 396 -5.92 5.56 8.19
C PHE A 396 -6.48 6.47 9.29
N HIS A 397 -7.17 7.53 8.91
CA HIS A 397 -7.71 8.52 9.85
C HIS A 397 -8.83 7.99 10.77
N TRP A 398 -9.49 6.92 10.37
CA TRP A 398 -10.59 6.29 11.12
C TRP A 398 -10.12 5.24 12.13
N ASP A 399 -8.82 4.90 12.15
CA ASP A 399 -8.29 3.91 13.07
C ASP A 399 -8.08 4.51 14.46
N LEU A 400 -8.93 4.10 15.40
CA LEU A 400 -8.92 4.59 16.78
C LEU A 400 -7.91 3.85 17.69
N LYS A 401 -7.35 2.73 17.24
CA LYS A 401 -6.44 1.90 18.05
C LYS A 401 -4.97 2.14 17.72
N ASP A 402 -4.65 3.15 16.90
CA ASP A 402 -3.29 3.42 16.42
C ASP A 402 -2.62 2.17 15.82
N ALA A 403 -3.39 1.32 15.15
CA ALA A 403 -2.86 0.25 14.32
C ALA A 403 -2.34 0.84 12.98
N TYR A 404 -2.18 -0.01 11.98
CA TYR A 404 -1.63 0.37 10.69
C TYR A 404 -2.09 -0.60 9.60
N SER A 405 -1.88 -0.28 8.35
CA SER A 405 -2.22 -1.14 7.22
C SER A 405 -1.31 -2.37 7.12
N MET A 406 -1.61 -3.31 6.24
CA MET A 406 -0.55 -4.15 5.67
C MET A 406 0.45 -3.33 4.86
N ARG A 407 1.56 -3.93 4.44
CA ARG A 407 2.51 -3.31 3.50
C ARG A 407 1.83 -3.03 2.16
N CYS A 408 1.50 -1.76 1.93
CA CYS A 408 0.81 -1.27 0.75
C CYS A 408 1.81 -1.08 -0.40
N ARG A 409 1.50 -1.61 -1.59
CA ARG A 409 2.24 -1.26 -2.80
C ARG A 409 2.03 0.20 -3.15
N VAL A 410 3.09 0.86 -3.61
CA VAL A 410 3.08 2.26 -4.01
C VAL A 410 3.17 2.35 -5.52
N SER A 411 2.16 2.95 -6.14
CA SER A 411 2.15 3.28 -7.56
C SER A 411 3.36 4.14 -7.90
N GLN A 412 4.09 3.75 -8.95
CA GLN A 412 5.22 4.50 -9.49
C GLN A 412 4.81 5.15 -10.81
N ASN A 413 5.45 6.25 -11.17
CA ASN A 413 5.18 6.94 -12.43
C ASN A 413 5.54 6.10 -13.67
N TRP A 414 6.51 5.17 -13.55
CA TRP A 414 6.88 4.24 -14.61
C TRP A 414 7.63 3.03 -14.01
N ALA A 415 7.21 1.80 -14.29
CA ALA A 415 7.82 0.60 -13.70
C ALA A 415 7.99 -0.54 -14.71
N GLY A 416 9.21 -1.03 -14.88
CA GLY A 416 9.57 -2.15 -15.74
C GLY A 416 10.55 -3.11 -15.07
N ALA A 417 10.92 -4.19 -15.76
CA ALA A 417 11.82 -5.22 -15.23
C ALA A 417 13.26 -4.71 -15.10
N GLY A 418 13.60 -4.15 -13.93
CA GLY A 418 14.93 -3.61 -13.62
C GLY A 418 15.15 -2.16 -14.08
N TRP A 419 14.10 -1.44 -14.46
CA TRP A 419 14.16 -0.06 -14.93
C TRP A 419 12.86 0.69 -14.62
N GLY A 420 12.91 2.03 -14.51
CA GLY A 420 11.74 2.86 -14.19
C GLY A 420 12.03 3.93 -13.13
N GLY A 421 10.97 4.52 -12.58
CA GLY A 421 11.00 5.42 -11.44
C GLY A 421 10.77 4.68 -10.12
N MET A 422 11.44 5.15 -9.06
CA MET A 422 11.25 4.63 -7.70
C MET A 422 11.33 5.79 -6.71
N VAL A 423 10.18 6.20 -6.18
CA VAL A 423 10.09 7.24 -5.14
C VAL A 423 9.26 6.68 -3.98
N ILE A 424 9.94 6.40 -2.87
CA ILE A 424 9.34 5.83 -1.68
C ILE A 424 8.80 6.98 -0.80
N PRO A 425 7.48 7.03 -0.51
CA PRO A 425 6.93 7.96 0.46
C PRO A 425 7.56 7.77 1.84
N ARG A 426 7.93 8.86 2.50
CA ARG A 426 8.59 8.86 3.81
C ARG A 426 7.56 8.91 4.94
N ILE A 427 7.97 8.48 6.12
CA ILE A 427 7.14 8.52 7.32
C ILE A 427 6.66 9.95 7.59
N GLY A 428 5.38 10.10 7.89
CA GLY A 428 4.72 11.38 8.12
C GLY A 428 4.25 12.10 6.85
N MET A 429 4.48 11.58 5.65
CA MET A 429 3.83 12.05 4.42
C MET A 429 2.36 11.60 4.37
N GLU A 430 1.52 12.40 3.72
CA GLU A 430 0.14 12.01 3.42
C GLU A 430 0.06 11.38 2.02
N VAL A 431 -0.54 10.20 1.95
CA VAL A 431 -0.70 9.43 0.72
C VAL A 431 -2.16 9.18 0.41
N VAL A 432 -2.47 9.02 -0.87
CA VAL A 432 -3.78 8.60 -1.38
C VAL A 432 -3.76 7.08 -1.51
N VAL A 433 -4.74 6.42 -0.91
CA VAL A 433 -4.89 4.96 -0.86
C VAL A 433 -6.18 4.57 -1.55
N GLU A 434 -6.06 3.76 -2.59
CA GLU A 434 -7.14 3.08 -3.27
C GLU A 434 -7.25 1.63 -2.77
N PHE A 435 -8.37 0.98 -3.05
CA PHE A 435 -8.68 -0.38 -2.58
C PHE A 435 -9.05 -1.23 -3.79
N LEU A 436 -8.29 -2.30 -4.06
CA LEU A 436 -8.51 -3.14 -5.24
C LEU A 436 -9.89 -3.81 -5.15
N GLU A 437 -10.71 -3.70 -6.20
CA GLU A 437 -12.12 -4.13 -6.20
C GLU A 437 -12.98 -3.49 -5.08
N GLY A 438 -12.53 -2.36 -4.52
CA GLY A 438 -13.14 -1.71 -3.36
C GLY A 438 -12.97 -2.50 -2.05
N ASP A 439 -12.16 -3.56 -2.03
CA ASP A 439 -11.97 -4.42 -0.87
C ASP A 439 -11.09 -3.73 0.20
N PRO A 440 -11.61 -3.46 1.42
CA PRO A 440 -10.84 -2.81 2.47
C PRO A 440 -9.59 -3.60 2.89
N ASP A 441 -9.53 -4.90 2.61
CA ASP A 441 -8.37 -5.76 2.90
C ASP A 441 -7.24 -5.59 1.86
N LYS A 442 -7.46 -4.86 0.75
CA LYS A 442 -6.52 -4.77 -0.39
C LYS A 442 -6.11 -3.32 -0.73
N PRO A 443 -5.44 -2.60 0.20
CA PRO A 443 -5.01 -1.22 -0.04
C PRO A 443 -3.81 -1.10 -1.01
N LEU A 444 -3.85 -0.08 -1.86
CA LEU A 444 -2.82 0.31 -2.82
C LEU A 444 -2.60 1.83 -2.74
N VAL A 445 -1.38 2.28 -2.49
CA VAL A 445 -1.06 3.71 -2.53
C VAL A 445 -0.95 4.17 -3.97
N THR A 446 -1.71 5.17 -4.38
CA THR A 446 -1.78 5.67 -5.76
C THR A 446 -1.23 7.08 -5.95
N GLY A 447 -0.93 7.80 -4.87
CA GLY A 447 -0.32 9.11 -4.95
C GLY A 447 0.06 9.70 -3.59
N CYS A 448 0.64 10.89 -3.61
CA CYS A 448 0.99 11.70 -2.44
C CYS A 448 0.35 13.08 -2.57
N VAL A 449 -0.04 13.67 -1.44
CA VAL A 449 -0.62 15.03 -1.41
C VAL A 449 0.11 15.90 -0.39
N TYR A 450 0.21 17.19 -0.70
CA TYR A 450 0.65 18.21 0.26
C TYR A 450 -0.50 18.59 1.19
N ASN A 451 -0.18 19.04 2.41
CA ASN A 451 -1.16 19.44 3.42
C ASN A 451 -0.63 20.58 4.30
N GLY A 452 -1.38 20.98 5.32
CA GLY A 452 -1.00 22.09 6.21
C GLY A 452 0.29 21.88 7.01
N LYS A 453 0.76 20.64 7.17
CA LYS A 453 2.03 20.31 7.81
C LYS A 453 3.16 20.13 6.78
N SER A 454 2.85 19.52 5.65
CA SER A 454 3.76 19.24 4.55
C SER A 454 3.50 20.21 3.40
N ALA A 455 4.17 21.37 3.44
CA ALA A 455 4.04 22.41 2.43
C ALA A 455 4.69 22.00 1.09
N ALA A 456 4.23 22.63 0.01
CA ALA A 456 4.87 22.51 -1.30
C ALA A 456 6.32 23.05 -1.27
N PRO A 457 7.21 22.62 -2.19
CA PRO A 457 8.62 23.03 -2.17
C PRO A 457 8.87 24.54 -2.37
N TYR A 458 7.90 25.24 -2.95
CA TYR A 458 7.89 26.69 -3.13
C TYR A 458 6.52 27.25 -2.74
N ASP A 459 6.51 28.50 -2.28
CA ASP A 459 5.28 29.17 -1.89
C ASP A 459 4.31 29.31 -3.07
N LEU A 460 3.09 28.82 -2.88
CA LEU A 460 1.99 28.94 -3.83
C LEU A 460 0.94 29.94 -3.29
N PRO A 461 0.29 30.74 -4.16
CA PRO A 461 0.32 30.68 -5.63
C PRO A 461 1.42 31.51 -6.30
N ALA A 462 2.34 32.11 -5.54
CA ALA A 462 3.37 33.01 -6.07
C ALA A 462 4.26 32.36 -7.14
N ASN A 463 4.60 31.08 -6.98
CA ASN A 463 5.48 30.33 -7.89
C ASN A 463 4.72 29.29 -8.74
N LYS A 464 3.48 29.58 -9.15
CA LYS A 464 2.60 28.65 -9.88
C LYS A 464 3.10 28.19 -11.26
N THR A 465 4.09 28.86 -11.83
CA THR A 465 4.73 28.52 -13.12
C THR A 465 5.94 27.61 -12.95
N ARG A 466 6.26 27.17 -11.73
CA ARG A 466 7.37 26.26 -11.46
C ARG A 466 6.92 24.81 -11.41
N SER A 467 7.62 23.97 -12.16
CA SER A 467 7.56 22.51 -12.03
C SER A 467 8.82 22.02 -11.35
N THR A 468 8.72 21.19 -10.32
CA THR A 468 9.86 20.87 -9.44
C THR A 468 9.86 19.41 -9.01
N PHE A 469 11.04 18.79 -9.11
CA PHE A 469 11.38 17.53 -8.46
C PHE A 469 12.50 17.78 -7.45
N ARG A 470 12.13 18.02 -6.19
CA ARG A 470 13.08 18.26 -5.09
C ARG A 470 13.05 17.08 -4.11
N THR A 471 14.23 16.55 -3.79
CA THR A 471 14.41 15.49 -2.79
C THR A 471 14.77 16.07 -1.42
N ASN A 472 14.96 15.23 -0.41
CA ASN A 472 15.45 15.66 0.89
C ASN A 472 16.58 14.72 1.33
N THR A 473 17.70 15.25 1.80
CA THR A 473 18.82 14.42 2.30
C THR A 473 18.35 13.55 3.46
N HIS A 474 18.45 12.23 3.31
CA HIS A 474 18.13 11.29 4.38
C HIS A 474 19.13 11.43 5.53
N GLN A 475 18.64 11.47 6.78
CA GLN A 475 19.46 11.62 7.99
C GLN A 475 20.43 12.83 7.94
N GLY A 476 20.06 13.90 7.24
CA GLY A 476 20.89 15.08 7.08
C GLY A 476 20.10 16.33 6.69
N LYS A 477 20.82 17.37 6.29
CA LYS A 477 20.23 18.62 5.78
C LYS A 477 20.60 18.79 4.31
N GLY A 478 19.70 19.36 3.52
CA GLY A 478 19.93 19.63 2.11
C GLY A 478 19.01 18.88 1.17
N PHE A 479 19.18 19.07 -0.13
CA PHE A 479 18.32 18.49 -1.16
C PHE A 479 19.01 18.42 -2.52
N ASN A 480 18.60 17.46 -3.35
CA ASN A 480 18.84 17.52 -4.80
C ASN A 480 17.58 18.07 -5.48
N GLU A 481 17.73 18.83 -6.56
CA GLU A 481 16.59 19.43 -7.25
C GLU A 481 16.79 19.50 -8.77
N LEU A 482 15.72 19.17 -9.49
CA LEU A 482 15.50 19.54 -10.89
C LEU A 482 14.24 20.41 -10.96
N ARG A 483 14.38 21.63 -11.46
CA ARG A 483 13.28 22.60 -11.54
C ARG A 483 13.23 23.25 -12.90
N PHE A 484 12.01 23.47 -13.38
CA PHE A 484 11.68 24.23 -14.57
C PHE A 484 10.85 25.45 -14.15
N GLU A 485 11.25 26.64 -14.60
CA GLU A 485 10.46 27.88 -14.53
C GLU A 485 9.94 28.19 -15.92
N ASP A 486 8.62 28.33 -16.05
CA ASP A 486 7.94 28.56 -17.33
C ASP A 486 7.36 29.99 -17.44
N GLN A 487 7.70 30.89 -16.51
CA GLN A 487 7.33 32.29 -16.62
C GLN A 487 8.04 32.94 -17.81
N ALA A 488 7.26 33.50 -18.74
CA ALA A 488 7.77 34.17 -19.93
C ALA A 488 8.86 35.23 -19.60
N ASP A 489 9.92 35.22 -20.42
CA ASP A 489 11.13 36.05 -20.29
C ASP A 489 11.95 35.79 -19.01
N LYS A 490 11.62 34.72 -18.28
CA LYS A 490 12.28 34.29 -17.03
C LYS A 490 12.45 32.77 -16.98
N GLU A 491 12.36 32.10 -18.12
CA GLU A 491 12.43 30.65 -18.21
C GLU A 491 13.80 30.14 -17.74
N GLU A 492 13.79 29.07 -16.96
CA GLU A 492 15.02 28.53 -16.37
C GLU A 492 14.90 27.03 -16.13
N ILE A 493 15.99 26.30 -16.41
CA ILE A 493 16.21 24.95 -15.90
C ILE A 493 17.27 25.06 -14.80
N PHE A 494 16.87 24.74 -13.57
CA PHE A 494 17.75 24.72 -12.41
C PHE A 494 18.05 23.29 -12.00
N VAL A 495 19.34 22.97 -11.89
CA VAL A 495 19.84 21.67 -11.43
C VAL A 495 20.72 21.90 -10.21
N HIS A 496 20.36 21.31 -9.09
CA HIS A 496 21.12 21.35 -7.84
C HIS A 496 21.50 19.95 -7.39
N ALA A 497 22.79 19.71 -7.25
CA ALA A 497 23.35 18.53 -6.61
C ALA A 497 23.88 18.89 -5.22
N GLN A 498 23.38 18.22 -4.19
CA GLN A 498 23.77 18.49 -2.80
C GLN A 498 25.23 18.15 -2.50
N LYS A 499 25.82 17.23 -3.28
CA LYS A 499 27.18 16.76 -3.10
C LYS A 499 27.89 16.57 -4.46
N ASP A 500 27.81 15.38 -5.03
CA ASP A 500 28.49 15.02 -6.27
C ASP A 500 27.49 15.05 -7.45
N MET A 501 27.92 15.59 -8.61
CA MET A 501 27.17 15.51 -9.87
C MET A 501 28.02 14.78 -10.91
N ASN A 502 27.64 13.55 -11.24
CA ASN A 502 28.30 12.74 -12.26
C ASN A 502 27.47 12.73 -13.54
N LEU A 503 28.12 12.87 -14.69
CA LEU A 503 27.50 12.79 -16.00
C LEU A 503 28.30 11.84 -16.89
N GLU A 504 27.71 10.71 -17.25
CA GLU A 504 28.31 9.69 -18.12
C GLU A 504 27.60 9.71 -19.48
N ILE A 505 28.37 9.88 -20.56
CA ILE A 505 27.88 9.89 -21.93
C ILE A 505 28.66 8.83 -22.71
N LEU A 506 27.95 7.83 -23.22
CA LEU A 506 28.58 6.68 -23.90
C LEU A 506 28.96 6.93 -25.36
N ASN A 507 28.47 8.02 -25.96
CA ASN A 507 28.77 8.37 -27.34
C ASN A 507 29.06 9.88 -27.46
N ASP A 508 28.08 10.67 -27.89
CA ASP A 508 28.30 12.10 -28.20
C ASP A 508 27.59 13.01 -27.19
N ARG A 509 28.28 14.06 -26.73
CA ARG A 509 27.69 15.16 -25.96
C ARG A 509 27.79 16.45 -26.76
N ALA A 510 26.64 17.03 -27.13
CA ALA A 510 26.57 18.35 -27.73
C ALA A 510 26.08 19.41 -26.72
N LYS A 511 26.69 20.60 -26.74
CA LYS A 511 26.24 21.77 -25.97
C LYS A 511 26.23 23.00 -26.88
N ARG A 512 25.11 23.70 -26.96
CA ARG A 512 24.97 24.97 -27.69
C ARG A 512 24.37 26.03 -26.79
N VAL A 513 25.12 27.08 -26.54
CA VAL A 513 24.67 28.26 -25.79
C VAL A 513 24.60 29.43 -26.78
N ARG A 514 23.44 30.08 -26.89
CA ARG A 514 23.21 31.15 -27.90
C ARG A 514 23.64 32.53 -27.43
N HIS A 515 23.81 32.69 -26.12
CA HIS A 515 24.29 33.92 -25.50
C HIS A 515 25.57 33.58 -24.72
N ASP A 516 25.58 33.72 -23.39
CA ASP A 516 26.78 33.56 -22.59
C ASP A 516 26.80 32.25 -21.80
N GLN A 517 28.01 31.70 -21.60
CA GLN A 517 28.28 30.62 -20.67
C GLN A 517 29.26 31.10 -19.59
N LEU A 518 28.90 30.86 -18.33
CA LEU A 518 29.79 31.02 -17.18
C LEU A 518 30.01 29.67 -16.51
N GLU A 519 31.25 29.42 -16.07
CA GLU A 519 31.63 28.21 -15.32
C GLU A 519 32.55 28.62 -14.17
N PHE A 520 32.25 28.14 -12.96
CA PHE A 520 33.06 28.39 -11.77
C PHE A 520 33.37 27.07 -11.08
N VAL A 521 34.66 26.81 -10.86
CA VAL A 521 35.15 25.63 -10.15
C VAL A 521 35.91 26.11 -8.92
N GLY A 522 35.45 25.71 -7.73
CA GLY A 522 35.99 26.20 -6.46
C GLY A 522 37.36 25.62 -6.08
N HIS A 523 37.76 24.52 -6.70
CA HIS A 523 39.04 23.84 -6.48
C HIS A 523 39.66 23.48 -7.83
N ASP A 524 39.85 22.20 -8.14
CA ASP A 524 40.53 21.76 -9.35
C ASP A 524 39.56 21.45 -10.49
N LYS A 525 39.97 21.82 -11.71
CA LYS A 525 39.35 21.37 -12.97
C LYS A 525 40.37 20.54 -13.74
N SER A 526 40.03 19.28 -14.02
CA SER A 526 40.83 18.40 -14.88
C SER A 526 40.07 18.10 -16.17
N ILE A 527 40.79 18.09 -17.29
CA ILE A 527 40.25 17.77 -18.61
C ILE A 527 41.21 16.76 -19.25
N GLU A 528 40.70 15.59 -19.61
CA GLU A 528 41.42 14.60 -20.42
C GLU A 528 40.67 14.41 -21.74
N VAL A 529 41.39 14.59 -22.86
CA VAL A 529 40.89 14.30 -24.20
C VAL A 529 41.90 13.35 -24.85
N LYS A 530 41.45 12.15 -25.19
CA LYS A 530 42.33 11.12 -25.79
C LYS A 530 42.61 11.33 -27.27
N GLY A 531 41.67 11.96 -27.96
CA GLY A 531 41.84 12.42 -29.34
C GLY A 531 42.26 13.89 -29.35
N ASP A 532 41.65 14.66 -30.24
CA ASP A 532 41.98 16.08 -30.42
C ASP A 532 41.07 16.99 -29.57
N HIS A 533 41.66 18.06 -29.04
CA HIS A 533 40.94 19.14 -28.38
C HIS A 533 41.08 20.42 -29.20
N ASP A 534 40.01 20.80 -29.89
CA ASP A 534 39.93 22.02 -30.68
C ASP A 534 39.08 23.08 -29.98
N GLU A 535 39.66 24.25 -29.73
CA GLU A 535 38.95 25.42 -29.22
C GLU A 535 39.10 26.59 -30.20
N VAL A 536 37.97 27.06 -30.74
CA VAL A 536 37.93 28.19 -31.68
C VAL A 536 37.25 29.38 -31.02
N VAL A 537 38.03 30.42 -30.73
CA VAL A 537 37.54 31.69 -30.18
C VAL A 537 37.65 32.75 -31.26
N ALA A 538 36.49 33.19 -31.80
CA ALA A 538 36.46 34.20 -32.86
C ALA A 538 36.82 35.62 -32.35
N GLY A 539 36.57 35.87 -31.06
CA GLY A 539 36.93 37.10 -30.38
C GLY A 539 38.25 36.97 -29.61
N ASN A 540 38.29 37.55 -28.41
CA ASN A 540 39.46 37.50 -27.55
C ASN A 540 39.45 36.25 -26.67
N MET A 541 40.62 35.60 -26.55
CA MET A 541 40.89 34.60 -25.51
C MET A 541 41.81 35.22 -24.47
N SER A 542 41.45 35.15 -23.20
CA SER A 542 42.26 35.66 -22.09
C SER A 542 42.38 34.58 -21.03
N ILE A 543 43.60 34.12 -20.77
CA ILE A 543 43.90 33.13 -19.74
C ILE A 543 44.73 33.82 -18.66
N ALA A 544 44.20 33.83 -17.44
CA ALA A 544 44.86 34.36 -16.26
C ALA A 544 45.18 33.20 -15.31
N VAL A 545 46.46 33.04 -14.93
CA VAL A 545 46.93 32.01 -13.99
C VAL A 545 47.56 32.71 -12.78
N GLY A 546 47.18 32.30 -11.57
CA GLY A 546 47.60 32.93 -10.31
C GLY A 546 46.59 33.96 -9.75
N GLU A 547 46.87 34.45 -8.54
CA GLU A 547 46.08 35.54 -7.93
C GLU A 547 46.44 36.86 -8.59
N ASN A 548 45.48 37.46 -9.30
CA ASN A 548 45.66 38.77 -9.93
C ASN A 548 44.34 39.56 -9.90
N PRO A 549 44.37 40.87 -10.21
CA PRO A 549 43.18 41.72 -10.16
C PRO A 549 42.06 41.28 -11.10
N LEU A 550 42.39 40.60 -12.21
CA LEU A 550 41.41 40.03 -13.14
C LEU A 550 40.70 38.83 -12.50
N THR A 551 41.44 37.95 -11.82
CA THR A 551 40.92 36.79 -11.09
C THR A 551 40.01 37.23 -9.93
N GLU A 552 40.37 38.29 -9.20
CA GLU A 552 39.52 38.89 -8.16
C GLU A 552 38.27 39.58 -8.71
N LEU A 553 38.39 40.30 -9.84
CA LEU A 553 37.25 40.93 -10.50
C LEU A 553 36.25 39.89 -11.02
N ILE A 554 36.73 38.79 -11.60
CA ILE A 554 35.88 37.69 -12.07
C ILE A 554 35.21 36.99 -10.88
N ARG A 555 35.94 36.70 -9.79
CA ARG A 555 35.35 36.12 -8.56
C ARG A 555 34.28 37.03 -7.94
N SER A 556 34.57 38.32 -7.79
CA SER A 556 33.63 39.28 -7.19
C SER A 556 32.37 39.45 -8.04
N LYS A 557 32.49 39.48 -9.37
CA LYS A 557 31.34 39.55 -10.29
C LYS A 557 30.54 38.24 -10.36
N ALA A 558 31.20 37.09 -10.32
CA ALA A 558 30.53 35.79 -10.28
C ALA A 558 29.72 35.60 -8.99
N LYS A 559 30.26 36.05 -7.85
CA LYS A 559 29.55 36.04 -6.55
C LYS A 559 28.27 36.88 -6.58
N ILE A 560 28.30 38.05 -7.22
CA ILE A 560 27.13 38.93 -7.38
C ILE A 560 26.07 38.31 -8.31
N LEU A 561 26.48 37.55 -9.32
CA LEU A 561 25.58 36.90 -10.28
C LEU A 561 24.80 35.74 -9.64
N PHE A 562 25.44 34.98 -8.73
CA PHE A 562 24.80 33.90 -7.98
C PHE A 562 23.83 34.40 -6.90
N ASP A 563 24.09 35.56 -6.27
CA ASP A 563 23.26 36.08 -5.18
C ASP A 563 21.96 36.79 -5.65
N LYS A 564 21.77 37.05 -6.96
CA LYS A 564 20.59 37.75 -7.50
C LYS A 564 20.11 37.19 -8.84
N VAL A 565 19.39 36.07 -8.79
CA VAL A 565 18.71 35.50 -9.96
C VAL A 565 17.51 36.40 -10.34
N GLY A 566 17.57 37.03 -11.53
CA GLY A 566 16.37 37.52 -12.23
C GLY A 566 16.37 38.94 -12.80
N THR A 567 17.29 39.85 -12.46
CA THR A 567 17.22 41.26 -12.96
C THR A 567 18.56 41.96 -13.20
N ILE A 568 19.62 41.23 -13.57
CA ILE A 568 20.95 41.84 -13.82
C ILE A 568 21.59 41.31 -15.11
N PHE A 569 20.80 41.15 -16.18
CA PHE A 569 21.38 41.04 -17.52
C PHE A 569 21.50 42.43 -18.19
N ASP A 570 20.62 43.39 -17.87
CA ASP A 570 20.64 44.74 -18.48
C ASP A 570 21.74 45.70 -17.96
N LYS A 571 22.41 45.37 -16.84
CA LYS A 571 23.50 46.19 -16.28
C LYS A 571 24.90 45.73 -16.66
N LEU A 572 25.01 44.70 -17.51
CA LEU A 572 26.28 44.18 -18.03
C LEU A 572 26.78 45.00 -19.22
N LYS A 573 26.92 46.33 -19.03
CA LYS A 573 27.89 47.10 -19.82
C LYS A 573 29.20 47.07 -19.05
N ILE A 574 30.03 46.07 -19.32
CA ILE A 574 31.45 46.15 -18.97
C ILE A 574 32.02 47.32 -19.80
N PRO A 575 32.48 48.42 -19.18
CA PRO A 575 33.23 49.43 -19.90
C PRO A 575 34.56 48.81 -20.30
N ASP A 576 34.85 48.94 -21.58
CA ASP A 576 36.02 48.42 -22.29
C ASP A 576 37.31 49.10 -21.83
N PRO A 577 38.31 48.37 -21.28
CA PRO A 577 39.60 48.99 -21.03
C PRO A 577 40.41 49.14 -22.32
N PHE A 578 40.24 48.33 -23.39
CA PHE A 578 41.01 48.44 -24.64
C PHE A 578 40.32 47.79 -25.88
N ASN A 579 39.46 48.55 -26.54
CA ASN A 579 38.85 48.31 -27.86
C ASN A 579 39.89 48.34 -29.02
N PHE A 580 39.65 47.81 -30.22
CA PHE A 580 39.76 46.42 -30.71
C PHE A 580 40.55 46.43 -32.04
N GLY A 581 41.15 45.30 -32.44
CA GLY A 581 41.70 45.04 -33.78
C GLY A 581 42.24 43.61 -33.90
N LYS A 582 42.34 43.03 -35.12
CA LYS A 582 42.73 41.63 -35.43
C LYS A 582 43.70 41.01 -34.40
N GLY A 583 43.29 39.86 -33.85
CA GLY A 583 43.54 39.41 -32.48
C GLY A 583 44.98 39.35 -31.95
N ASN A 584 45.08 39.52 -30.63
CA ASN A 584 46.30 39.44 -29.82
C ASN A 584 46.26 38.20 -28.91
N TYR A 585 47.33 37.40 -28.86
CA TYR A 585 47.55 36.39 -27.84
C TYR A 585 48.46 36.95 -26.75
N GLN A 586 47.98 37.06 -25.51
CA GLN A 586 48.74 37.57 -24.36
C GLN A 586 48.89 36.47 -23.31
N LEU A 587 50.13 36.06 -23.05
CA LEU A 587 50.50 35.06 -22.04
C LEU A 587 51.27 35.75 -20.90
N TYR A 588 50.69 35.78 -19.69
CA TYR A 588 51.36 36.26 -18.48
C TYR A 588 51.73 35.09 -17.58
N VAL A 589 53.00 34.98 -17.20
CA VAL A 589 53.52 33.88 -16.36
C VAL A 589 54.24 34.49 -15.16
N GLU A 590 53.69 34.26 -13.96
CA GLU A 590 54.21 34.85 -12.70
C GLU A 590 55.57 34.27 -12.27
N LYS A 591 55.79 32.98 -12.51
CA LYS A 591 56.99 32.26 -12.08
C LYS A 591 57.85 31.84 -13.27
N THR A 592 57.66 30.62 -13.77
CA THR A 592 58.51 30.06 -14.82
C THR A 592 57.67 29.62 -16.01
N LYS A 593 58.04 30.06 -17.21
CA LYS A 593 57.60 29.46 -18.48
C LYS A 593 58.67 28.47 -18.92
N SER A 594 58.31 27.19 -19.08
CA SER A 594 59.18 26.16 -19.67
C SER A 594 58.50 25.60 -20.91
N GLU A 595 59.23 25.54 -22.02
CA GLU A 595 58.73 25.04 -23.30
C GLU A 595 59.74 24.01 -23.82
N VAL A 596 59.33 22.76 -23.97
CA VAL A 596 60.17 21.65 -24.45
C VAL A 596 59.56 21.12 -25.73
N VAL A 597 60.32 21.18 -26.82
CA VAL A 597 59.86 20.77 -28.15
C VAL A 597 60.68 19.59 -28.64
N GLY A 598 60.03 18.45 -28.88
CA GLY A 598 60.71 17.18 -29.13
C GLY A 598 61.25 16.98 -30.55
N ILE A 599 60.67 17.65 -31.56
CA ILE A 599 61.04 17.44 -32.97
C ILE A 599 61.49 18.74 -33.64
N GLY A 600 60.66 19.79 -33.64
CA GLY A 600 61.01 21.07 -34.24
C GLY A 600 60.07 22.19 -33.80
N SER A 601 60.63 23.38 -33.61
CA SER A 601 59.89 24.62 -33.32
C SER A 601 60.17 25.63 -34.43
N SER A 602 59.15 26.37 -34.87
CA SER A 602 59.27 27.45 -35.84
C SER A 602 58.41 28.62 -35.39
N GLU A 603 58.98 29.82 -35.38
CA GLU A 603 58.31 31.05 -35.03
C GLU A 603 58.43 32.02 -36.20
N VAL A 604 57.29 32.45 -36.74
CA VAL A 604 57.23 33.41 -37.84
C VAL A 604 56.59 34.69 -37.33
N VAL A 605 57.34 35.79 -37.33
CA VAL A 605 56.87 37.10 -36.87
C VAL A 605 56.75 38.04 -38.06
N GLY A 606 55.54 38.51 -38.36
CA GLY A 606 55.25 39.27 -39.58
C GLY A 606 55.64 40.76 -39.54
N ALA A 607 55.77 41.36 -38.35
CA ALA A 607 56.07 42.78 -38.20
C ALA A 607 57.37 43.03 -37.40
N GLY A 608 57.42 42.63 -36.13
CA GLY A 608 58.60 42.82 -35.29
C GLY A 608 58.59 41.93 -34.06
N LYS A 609 59.76 41.41 -33.69
CA LYS A 609 59.97 40.62 -32.48
C LYS A 609 60.90 41.40 -31.54
N SER A 610 60.47 41.61 -30.29
CA SER A 610 61.31 42.19 -29.24
C SER A 610 61.42 41.22 -28.07
N ILE A 611 62.64 41.02 -27.58
CA ILE A 611 62.92 40.17 -26.41
C ILE A 611 63.63 41.03 -25.38
N PHE A 612 63.04 41.19 -24.20
CA PHE A 612 63.66 41.85 -23.07
C PHE A 612 63.99 40.80 -21.98
N VAL A 613 65.24 40.78 -21.51
CA VAL A 613 65.70 39.82 -20.51
C VAL A 613 66.40 40.56 -19.38
N GLY A 614 65.84 40.48 -18.18
CA GLY A 614 66.32 41.27 -17.03
C GLY A 614 67.64 40.79 -16.39
N HIS A 615 68.08 39.55 -16.65
CA HIS A 615 69.31 39.01 -16.07
C HIS A 615 70.18 38.25 -17.07
N THR A 616 69.78 37.03 -17.48
CA THR A 616 70.59 36.17 -18.37
C THR A 616 69.80 35.75 -19.59
N PHE A 617 70.30 36.06 -20.79
CA PHE A 617 69.86 35.46 -22.04
C PHE A 617 70.95 34.51 -22.56
N GLN A 618 70.63 33.22 -22.71
CA GLN A 618 71.55 32.21 -23.21
C GLN A 618 70.91 31.42 -24.35
N THR A 619 71.63 31.29 -25.46
CA THR A 619 71.26 30.39 -26.56
C THR A 619 72.38 29.37 -26.75
N THR A 620 72.03 28.08 -26.72
CA THR A 620 72.96 26.98 -26.97
C THR A 620 72.48 26.23 -28.20
N VAL A 621 73.32 26.09 -29.22
CA VAL A 621 72.96 25.42 -30.47
C VAL A 621 73.92 24.26 -30.71
N GLY A 622 73.38 23.05 -30.87
CA GLY A 622 74.20 21.82 -30.91
C GLY A 622 74.92 21.53 -32.23
N LYS A 623 74.40 22.01 -33.36
CA LYS A 623 75.01 21.78 -34.69
C LYS A 623 75.25 23.06 -35.48
N TYR A 624 74.20 23.80 -35.79
CA TYR A 624 74.28 24.91 -36.74
C TYR A 624 73.42 26.10 -36.29
N HIS A 625 74.04 27.26 -36.13
CA HIS A 625 73.38 28.53 -35.83
C HIS A 625 73.65 29.50 -36.99
N SER A 626 72.59 30.01 -37.63
CA SER A 626 72.68 30.99 -38.70
C SER A 626 71.79 32.18 -38.40
N LEU A 627 72.39 33.36 -38.37
CA LEU A 627 71.71 34.65 -38.27
C LEU A 627 71.87 35.37 -39.60
N ILE A 628 70.76 35.63 -40.29
CA ILE A 628 70.74 36.33 -41.58
C ILE A 628 69.97 37.64 -41.39
N VAL A 629 70.68 38.75 -41.43
CA VAL A 629 70.11 40.10 -41.32
C VAL A 629 70.27 40.82 -42.66
N ARG A 630 69.16 41.23 -43.28
CA ARG A 630 69.17 41.94 -44.59
C ARG A 630 69.34 43.46 -44.46
N GLY A 631 68.94 44.02 -43.31
CA GLY A 631 69.14 45.42 -42.97
C GLY A 631 70.45 45.62 -42.21
N SER A 632 70.37 46.17 -41.00
CA SER A 632 71.50 46.36 -40.09
C SER A 632 71.47 45.38 -38.93
N ASP A 633 72.63 44.80 -38.59
CA ASP A 633 72.87 44.10 -37.33
C ASP A 633 73.77 44.97 -36.46
N GLU A 634 73.27 45.40 -35.31
CA GLU A 634 73.99 46.24 -34.35
C GLU A 634 74.15 45.49 -33.04
N THR A 635 75.38 45.35 -32.57
CA THR A 635 75.69 44.71 -31.29
C THR A 635 76.42 45.72 -30.40
N ASP A 636 75.72 46.29 -29.42
CA ASP A 636 76.32 47.10 -28.37
C ASP A 636 76.61 46.24 -27.12
N ILE A 637 77.84 46.28 -26.63
CA ILE A 637 78.30 45.48 -25.48
C ILE A 637 79.08 46.38 -24.53
N GLY A 638 78.46 46.76 -23.40
CA GLY A 638 79.04 47.70 -22.45
C GLY A 638 80.26 47.23 -21.65
N LYS A 639 80.66 45.95 -21.74
CA LYS A 639 81.85 45.42 -21.02
C LYS A 639 82.82 44.63 -21.90
N LYS A 640 82.47 43.40 -22.28
CA LYS A 640 83.41 42.48 -22.97
C LYS A 640 82.66 41.61 -23.98
N LYS A 641 83.07 41.68 -25.25
CA LYS A 641 82.73 40.69 -26.28
C LYS A 641 83.84 39.64 -26.34
N VAL A 642 83.50 38.37 -26.26
CA VAL A 642 84.45 37.26 -26.46
C VAL A 642 83.94 36.40 -27.61
N LEU A 643 84.70 36.38 -28.70
CA LEU A 643 84.49 35.45 -29.80
C LEU A 643 85.55 34.34 -29.67
N ARG A 644 85.09 33.10 -29.47
CA ARG A 644 85.93 31.91 -29.51
C ARG A 644 85.53 31.13 -30.74
N VAL A 645 86.44 31.03 -31.71
CA VAL A 645 86.19 30.34 -32.97
C VAL A 645 87.23 29.24 -33.09
N GLY A 646 86.77 28.01 -33.31
CA GLY A 646 87.62 26.81 -33.21
C GLY A 646 88.49 26.56 -34.44
N GLU A 647 88.03 26.95 -35.63
CA GLU A 647 88.75 26.69 -36.88
C GLU A 647 89.11 27.97 -37.62
N GLN A 648 88.12 28.77 -38.01
CA GLN A 648 88.36 29.97 -38.79
C GLN A 648 87.33 31.05 -38.48
N LEU A 649 87.79 32.25 -38.13
CA LEU A 649 86.97 33.45 -38.07
C LEU A 649 87.20 34.25 -39.35
N THR A 650 86.14 34.52 -40.10
CA THR A 650 86.20 35.39 -41.28
C THR A 650 85.24 36.55 -41.13
N ILE A 651 85.74 37.77 -41.23
CA ILE A 651 84.96 39.01 -41.28
C ILE A 651 85.16 39.57 -42.68
N LYS A 652 84.10 39.57 -43.50
CA LYS A 652 84.15 40.04 -44.89
C LYS A 652 83.25 41.26 -45.06
N VAL A 653 83.80 42.30 -45.68
CA VAL A 653 83.07 43.53 -46.01
C VAL A 653 83.09 43.69 -47.54
N GLY A 654 81.94 43.47 -48.17
CA GLY A 654 81.83 43.48 -49.63
C GLY A 654 82.70 42.41 -50.33
N LYS A 655 83.08 42.64 -51.59
CA LYS A 655 83.87 41.68 -52.38
C LYS A 655 85.39 41.78 -52.17
N HIS A 656 85.88 42.85 -51.55
CA HIS A 656 87.29 43.25 -51.66
C HIS A 656 87.99 43.47 -50.31
N ALA A 657 87.29 43.36 -49.18
CA ALA A 657 87.88 43.52 -47.86
C ALA A 657 87.55 42.31 -46.98
N MET A 658 88.57 41.70 -46.40
CA MET A 658 88.42 40.53 -45.55
C MET A 658 89.49 40.50 -44.46
N ILE A 659 89.08 40.08 -43.27
CA ILE A 659 89.96 39.69 -42.19
C ILE A 659 89.65 38.23 -41.90
N SER A 660 90.62 37.34 -42.10
CA SER A 660 90.50 35.95 -41.66
C SER A 660 91.56 35.61 -40.63
N MET A 661 91.15 34.85 -39.63
CA MET A 661 92.01 34.26 -38.62
C MET A 661 91.81 32.74 -38.64
N SER A 662 92.87 31.96 -38.77
CA SER A 662 92.81 30.49 -38.71
C SER A 662 93.31 29.94 -37.38
N LYS A 663 92.98 28.68 -37.07
CA LYS A 663 93.47 27.98 -35.87
C LYS A 663 94.98 27.72 -35.91
N GLU A 664 95.57 27.72 -37.10
CA GLU A 664 97.01 27.60 -37.34
C GLU A 664 97.77 28.90 -37.00
N GLY A 665 97.06 29.99 -36.70
CA GLY A 665 97.62 31.27 -36.28
C GLY A 665 97.78 32.29 -37.41
N ASP A 666 97.31 31.98 -38.62
CA ASP A 666 97.38 32.92 -39.75
C ASP A 666 96.34 34.01 -39.60
N ILE A 667 96.80 35.26 -39.65
CA ILE A 667 95.94 36.45 -39.71
C ILE A 667 96.17 37.10 -41.07
N VAL A 668 95.17 36.98 -41.94
CA VAL A 668 95.20 37.56 -43.28
C VAL A 668 94.32 38.79 -43.30
N PHE A 669 94.92 39.93 -43.62
CA PHE A 669 94.22 41.14 -43.99
C PHE A 669 94.25 41.24 -45.51
N GLU A 670 93.08 41.20 -46.15
CA GLU A 670 92.91 41.36 -47.59
C GLU A 670 92.15 42.66 -47.86
N GLY A 671 92.73 43.54 -48.68
CA GLY A 671 92.14 44.85 -49.00
C GLY A 671 92.95 45.58 -50.08
N LYS A 672 92.31 46.45 -50.87
CA LYS A 672 93.01 47.28 -51.88
C LYS A 672 94.06 48.19 -51.26
N HIS A 673 93.80 48.70 -50.05
CA HIS A 673 94.72 49.48 -49.25
C HIS A 673 94.57 49.08 -47.79
N ILE A 674 95.67 48.68 -47.15
CA ILE A 674 95.70 48.33 -45.73
C ILE A 674 96.52 49.41 -45.03
N HIS A 675 95.85 50.28 -44.30
CA HIS A 675 96.50 51.29 -43.47
C HIS A 675 96.56 50.78 -42.03
N LEU A 676 97.75 50.40 -41.59
CA LEU A 676 98.01 50.09 -40.18
C LEU A 676 98.52 51.36 -39.50
N LYS A 677 97.77 51.86 -38.53
CA LYS A 677 98.14 53.02 -37.72
C LYS A 677 98.14 52.59 -36.26
N ALA A 678 99.29 52.66 -35.61
CA ALA A 678 99.47 52.22 -34.23
C ALA A 678 100.57 53.06 -33.57
N ASP A 679 100.49 53.22 -32.25
CA ASP A 679 101.49 53.98 -31.46
C ASP A 679 102.85 53.27 -31.40
N LYS A 680 102.87 51.94 -31.58
CA LYS A 680 104.07 51.12 -31.72
C LYS A 680 103.71 49.82 -32.44
N ILE A 681 104.39 49.51 -33.53
CA ILE A 681 104.33 48.20 -34.17
C ILE A 681 105.62 47.48 -33.81
N SER A 682 105.54 46.48 -32.95
CA SER A 682 106.67 45.63 -32.59
C SER A 682 106.69 44.45 -33.55
N LYS A 683 107.78 44.28 -34.30
CA LYS A 683 108.07 43.02 -35.02
C LYS A 683 108.77 42.09 -34.04
N ASN A 684 108.20 40.91 -33.82
CA ASN A 684 108.90 39.76 -33.22
C ASN A 684 109.26 38.79 -34.34
#